data_AF-A0A7J2UR57-F1
#
_entry.id   AF-A0A7J2UR57-F1
#
_cell.length_a   1.000
_cell.length_b   1.000
_cell.length_c   1.000
_cell.angle_alpha   90.00
_cell.angle_beta   90.00
_cell.angle_gamma   90.00
#
_symmetry.space_group_name_H-M   'P 1'
#
loop_
_entity.id
_entity.type
_entity.pdbx_description
1 polymer ?
#
loop_
_entity_poly.entity_id
_entity_poly.type
_entity_poly.pdbx_seq_one_letter_code
_entity_poly.pdbx_strand_id
1 'polypeptide(L)'
;LYFSEFGLLDSHGQTDRVLNPGENYRLFVRIQEFNGTIYADVESALPGNPFKVTVGTVEYTLTYTGTRGIWMSPDLFAETQLGTHYLSAFFSGASENDIYGTYTVAYSYDVKTVWLSMSFDNAVNPGENTMISGTAILLPDYTPVRRENVIIRKDDEPMAIVQTDTLGNYSYSFLAPTELENYLLSVTLTTPQGIEGENSGRQWVKTIEISIFLGMQVVGAAETDNVSGYVILWPDNVPIGGLQVRVFGSGLDNEQVTYTNDEGYYFLEFRISDFARNYGYGEVRVQVRNPDNIYGENAENYYVGTPVVVRGVMKSAEGLAIPATFEFRSRSIPSTLRISVRPDGSYYGVIIEDNYDLTVRFLGHSIVFYDVRTFGRAVQWENFDNLIRLDNVPRPAAYVADNVNTILAVAIEIGSRLADNFQTATLVLNYSSELWRINDESKLAVYKASWDMARRENTGRWMRLGGTIDKVSHTITLTGLRSFSAYAVGETIPAMQDVVGPIFGPLVGPIQGPIIGPLRGPIPDYSGTLRWILNLLSDVQQLMENMPALENLPTTPPVEVTPSPSAGISLDMYPGETARVPLTVKNNSDTPVVVTASKTGQTAGFISFEEPFVVVQPGDVGRVMLVVHIPDNTQKGLYTGTVFLYPGITQTPIEIPVKIRVLAPTRSLLDVRIAALLPSVPPGKYQKAEVTLYNMGEESRVDAVVRVQLVDPDSLAVLNEVEETMAVETSLSRVIAIKVPENAEEKYYYLRAIANYLTGENRQMQASALVSMAVSIPFWDKTTYGVPNKIFYSALAAAAAAGVAGYLYYRRLKKIREAMRRYERVLSIAELPQPGPRSAFIGRLAETTRKAYLYLDDLKTHMIVAGATGAGKTIFCQDLAEEALLHGVDVFVFDPTAQWTGFAQKCTEHEMLRHYDKFGMKESQAMAFPCYIKRVREPTEYLNLGKLIKRPRKEGEMGRIWIFLIDQLDSRDLDVFIANTINDIFKSNPEESQQLRVLIIFDEVHRLLPRFGGKGLGITMLERGVREFRKWGIGLVLSSQVVADFEKEIRANIRTQIQLWTRDEEELERIKEKFGLTYMQSVAKAAVGTGMVFNSDYNKGRPYFIHFRPILHKLTRLDEETIEKWDRYTRRLEVLQEKLDRLKEAGADVFDLEIELGLARRKLEEGSFDVVDLYLESVEPRIEKECRVRKIEIRKVRVTEEELRRAEAEAKRERLEAERAANRKQPKEKTGETK
;
A
#
# COMPACT_ATOMS: atom_id res chain seq x y z
N LEU A 1 -70.03 -38.71 -44.64
CA LEU A 1 -69.33 -38.69 -43.33
C LEU A 1 -70.10 -37.82 -42.35
N TYR A 2 -69.98 -38.11 -41.06
CA TYR A 2 -70.53 -37.33 -39.96
C TYR A 2 -69.37 -36.77 -39.13
N PHE A 3 -69.34 -35.45 -38.96
CA PHE A 3 -68.34 -34.74 -38.18
C PHE A 3 -68.99 -34.29 -36.87
N SER A 4 -68.39 -34.67 -35.76
CA SER A 4 -68.91 -34.43 -34.41
C SER A 4 -67.76 -34.19 -33.43
N GLU A 5 -68.08 -33.81 -32.18
CA GLU A 5 -67.08 -33.61 -31.11
C GLU A 5 -65.93 -32.65 -31.51
N PHE A 6 -66.29 -31.40 -31.79
CA PHE A 6 -65.34 -30.35 -32.11
C PHE A 6 -64.78 -29.71 -30.84
N GLY A 7 -63.46 -29.57 -30.77
CA GLY A 7 -62.83 -28.83 -29.69
C GLY A 7 -61.49 -28.22 -30.07
N LEU A 8 -60.98 -27.47 -29.12
CA LEU A 8 -59.68 -26.82 -29.16
C LEU A 8 -58.89 -27.41 -27.99
N LEU A 9 -57.68 -27.87 -28.27
CA LEU A 9 -56.74 -28.37 -27.28
C LEU A 9 -55.59 -27.38 -27.20
N ASP A 10 -55.41 -26.75 -26.04
CA ASP A 10 -54.33 -25.80 -25.81
C ASP A 10 -52.97 -26.51 -25.66
N SER A 11 -51.90 -25.72 -25.46
CA SER A 11 -50.54 -26.27 -25.32
C SER A 11 -50.31 -26.97 -23.97
N HIS A 12 -51.16 -26.69 -22.99
CA HIS A 12 -51.17 -27.30 -21.66
C HIS A 12 -52.04 -28.57 -21.59
N GLY A 13 -52.69 -28.95 -22.69
CA GLY A 13 -53.53 -30.15 -22.80
C GLY A 13 -54.97 -29.97 -22.30
N GLN A 14 -55.44 -28.74 -22.10
CA GLN A 14 -56.82 -28.42 -21.69
C GLN A 14 -57.69 -28.04 -22.89
N THR A 15 -59.01 -28.14 -22.70
CA THR A 15 -60.01 -27.86 -23.75
C THR A 15 -60.99 -26.75 -23.38
N ASP A 16 -60.59 -25.85 -22.47
CA ASP A 16 -61.45 -24.83 -21.86
C ASP A 16 -61.67 -23.60 -22.77
N ARG A 17 -60.98 -23.54 -23.91
CA ARG A 17 -61.02 -22.45 -24.91
C ARG A 17 -60.50 -21.12 -24.36
N VAL A 18 -59.64 -21.17 -23.36
CA VAL A 18 -58.95 -20.02 -22.79
C VAL A 18 -57.47 -20.19 -23.11
N LEU A 19 -56.86 -19.20 -23.76
CA LEU A 19 -55.50 -19.28 -24.27
C LEU A 19 -54.67 -18.09 -23.81
N ASN A 20 -53.36 -18.30 -23.66
CA ASN A 20 -52.40 -17.23 -23.54
C ASN A 20 -52.21 -16.49 -24.88
N PRO A 21 -51.75 -15.23 -24.87
CA PRO A 21 -51.45 -14.51 -26.10
C PRO A 21 -50.37 -15.22 -26.91
N GLY A 22 -50.68 -15.58 -28.16
CA GLY A 22 -49.74 -16.29 -29.04
C GLY A 22 -49.54 -17.79 -28.70
N GLU A 23 -50.33 -18.36 -27.79
CA GLU A 23 -50.23 -19.78 -27.43
C GLU A 23 -50.53 -20.72 -28.60
N ASN A 24 -49.86 -21.87 -28.64
CA ASN A 24 -50.19 -22.94 -29.58
C ASN A 24 -51.47 -23.66 -29.16
N TYR A 25 -52.35 -23.93 -30.13
CA TYR A 25 -53.49 -24.82 -29.93
C TYR A 25 -53.73 -25.71 -31.14
N ARG A 26 -54.44 -26.81 -30.93
CA ARG A 26 -54.85 -27.73 -32.00
C ARG A 26 -56.36 -27.89 -32.02
N LEU A 27 -56.93 -27.88 -33.21
CA LEU A 27 -58.33 -28.21 -33.40
C LEU A 27 -58.47 -29.72 -33.52
N PHE A 28 -59.47 -30.28 -32.85
CA PHE A 28 -59.84 -31.68 -33.02
C PHE A 28 -61.29 -31.82 -33.47
N VAL A 29 -61.54 -32.91 -34.20
CA VAL A 29 -62.84 -33.32 -34.70
C VAL A 29 -62.93 -34.84 -34.67
N ARG A 30 -64.09 -35.39 -34.30
CA ARG A 30 -64.40 -36.80 -34.49
C ARG A 30 -65.09 -37.01 -35.83
N ILE A 31 -64.57 -37.95 -36.61
CA ILE A 31 -65.08 -38.27 -37.94
C ILE A 31 -65.61 -39.70 -37.93
N GLN A 32 -66.88 -39.85 -38.34
CA GLN A 32 -67.57 -41.12 -38.40
C GLN A 32 -68.18 -41.35 -39.78
N GLU A 33 -68.26 -42.60 -40.21
CA GLU A 33 -68.97 -43.00 -41.42
C GLU A 33 -70.29 -43.71 -41.06
N PHE A 34 -71.36 -43.43 -41.81
CA PHE A 34 -72.66 -44.06 -41.63
C PHE A 34 -72.88 -45.10 -42.73
N ASN A 35 -73.02 -46.36 -42.35
CA ASN A 35 -73.18 -47.47 -43.29
C ASN A 35 -74.66 -47.85 -43.57
N GLY A 36 -75.61 -47.00 -43.15
CA GLY A 36 -77.05 -47.26 -43.28
C GLY A 36 -77.72 -47.75 -41.98
N THR A 37 -76.95 -48.22 -40.99
CA THR A 37 -77.48 -48.73 -39.71
C THR A 37 -76.72 -48.24 -38.48
N ILE A 38 -75.39 -48.06 -38.55
CA ILE A 38 -74.55 -47.58 -37.44
C ILE A 38 -73.54 -46.53 -37.91
N TYR A 39 -73.08 -45.69 -36.97
CA TYR A 39 -71.93 -44.81 -37.17
C TYR A 39 -70.65 -45.54 -36.70
N ALA A 40 -69.66 -45.67 -37.57
CA ALA A 40 -68.35 -46.25 -37.28
C ALA A 40 -67.27 -45.15 -37.29
N ASP A 41 -66.30 -45.23 -36.38
CA ASP A 41 -65.20 -44.28 -36.29
C ASP A 41 -64.23 -44.44 -37.47
N VAL A 42 -63.83 -43.33 -38.08
CA VAL A 42 -62.90 -43.33 -39.23
C VAL A 42 -61.46 -43.19 -38.73
N GLU A 43 -60.64 -44.20 -38.97
CA GLU A 43 -59.25 -44.26 -38.47
C GLU A 43 -58.20 -43.99 -39.56
N SER A 44 -58.62 -43.94 -40.82
CA SER A 44 -57.77 -43.78 -42.00
C SER A 44 -58.46 -42.95 -43.09
N ALA A 45 -57.66 -42.23 -43.88
CA ALA A 45 -58.15 -41.35 -44.95
C ALA A 45 -57.71 -41.87 -46.32
N LEU A 46 -58.46 -41.54 -47.37
CA LEU A 46 -58.11 -41.92 -48.74
C LEU A 46 -56.76 -41.28 -49.15
N PRO A 47 -55.75 -42.03 -49.64
CA PRO A 47 -54.41 -41.50 -49.92
C PRO A 47 -54.34 -40.30 -50.89
N GLY A 48 -55.33 -40.14 -51.78
CA GLY A 48 -55.44 -39.00 -52.70
C GLY A 48 -56.32 -37.86 -52.21
N ASN A 49 -57.03 -38.02 -51.09
CA ASN A 49 -57.95 -37.03 -50.53
C ASN A 49 -57.96 -37.11 -48.99
N PRO A 50 -56.86 -36.71 -48.32
CA PRO A 50 -56.76 -36.78 -46.87
C PRO A 50 -57.77 -35.87 -46.19
N PHE A 51 -58.06 -36.11 -44.91
CA PHE A 51 -58.82 -35.16 -44.12
C PHE A 51 -58.03 -33.87 -43.90
N LYS A 52 -58.70 -32.75 -44.10
CA LYS A 52 -58.13 -31.41 -44.04
C LYS A 52 -59.04 -30.46 -43.27
N VAL A 53 -58.44 -29.42 -42.71
CA VAL A 53 -59.12 -28.28 -42.12
C VAL A 53 -58.58 -26.99 -42.74
N THR A 54 -59.48 -26.14 -43.23
CA THR A 54 -59.13 -24.79 -43.69
C THR A 54 -59.55 -23.78 -42.63
N VAL A 55 -58.59 -22.98 -42.16
CA VAL A 55 -58.83 -21.88 -41.22
C VAL A 55 -58.38 -20.58 -41.90
N GLY A 56 -59.31 -19.65 -42.10
CA GLY A 56 -59.06 -18.45 -42.90
C GLY A 56 -58.77 -18.80 -44.36
N THR A 57 -57.54 -18.55 -44.83
CA THR A 57 -57.08 -18.86 -46.20
C THR A 57 -56.11 -20.05 -46.27
N VAL A 58 -55.76 -20.64 -45.13
CA VAL A 58 -54.72 -21.67 -45.02
C VAL A 58 -55.36 -23.03 -44.78
N GLU A 59 -54.94 -24.02 -45.56
CA GLU A 59 -55.39 -25.40 -45.50
C GLU A 59 -54.35 -26.27 -44.78
N TYR A 60 -54.79 -27.04 -43.80
CA TYR A 60 -53.97 -27.95 -43.01
C TYR A 60 -54.46 -29.39 -43.16
N THR A 61 -53.54 -30.35 -43.19
CA THR A 61 -53.88 -31.79 -43.20
C THR A 61 -54.06 -32.27 -41.77
N LEU A 62 -55.14 -33.00 -41.51
CA LEU A 62 -55.44 -33.58 -40.21
C LEU A 62 -54.70 -34.91 -40.00
N THR A 63 -54.34 -35.18 -38.75
CA THR A 63 -53.68 -36.42 -38.34
C THR A 63 -54.57 -37.20 -37.39
N TYR A 64 -54.73 -38.51 -37.61
CA TYR A 64 -55.47 -39.38 -36.71
C TYR A 64 -54.73 -39.51 -35.38
N THR A 65 -55.45 -39.34 -34.27
CA THR A 65 -54.88 -39.39 -32.92
C THR A 65 -54.72 -40.81 -32.36
N GLY A 66 -55.18 -41.83 -33.09
CA GLY A 66 -55.21 -43.22 -32.61
C GLY A 66 -56.39 -43.54 -31.69
N THR A 67 -57.33 -42.60 -31.52
CA THR A 67 -58.43 -42.73 -30.56
C THR A 67 -59.78 -42.45 -31.22
N ARG A 68 -60.64 -43.48 -31.31
CA ARG A 68 -62.10 -43.38 -31.61
C ARG A 68 -62.48 -42.39 -32.71
N GLY A 69 -61.74 -42.41 -33.82
CA GLY A 69 -62.02 -41.53 -34.97
C GLY A 69 -61.76 -40.05 -34.73
N ILE A 70 -60.96 -39.66 -33.74
CA ILE A 70 -60.55 -38.27 -33.49
C ILE A 70 -59.33 -37.91 -34.35
N TRP A 71 -59.47 -36.83 -35.11
CA TRP A 71 -58.45 -36.24 -35.96
C TRP A 71 -58.09 -34.85 -35.46
N MET A 72 -56.81 -34.48 -35.56
CA MET A 72 -56.26 -33.22 -35.05
C MET A 72 -55.50 -32.43 -36.12
N SER A 73 -55.57 -31.10 -36.02
CA SER A 73 -54.74 -30.19 -36.80
C SER A 73 -53.28 -30.18 -36.30
N PRO A 74 -52.35 -29.68 -37.12
CA PRO A 74 -51.08 -29.13 -36.64
C PRO A 74 -51.32 -27.96 -35.67
N ASP A 75 -50.26 -27.52 -35.01
CA ASP A 75 -50.32 -26.35 -34.11
C ASP A 75 -50.74 -25.09 -34.88
N LEU A 76 -51.75 -24.42 -34.34
CA LEU A 76 -52.23 -23.10 -34.71
C LEU A 76 -51.85 -22.12 -33.60
N PHE A 77 -51.86 -20.82 -33.89
CA PHE A 77 -51.45 -19.80 -32.94
C PHE A 77 -52.65 -18.96 -32.50
N ALA A 78 -52.79 -18.74 -31.20
CA ALA A 78 -53.75 -17.80 -30.63
C ALA A 78 -53.39 -16.36 -31.02
N GLU A 79 -54.40 -15.49 -31.05
CA GLU A 79 -54.17 -14.07 -31.31
C GLU A 79 -53.39 -13.44 -30.15
N THR A 80 -52.58 -12.41 -30.42
CA THR A 80 -51.84 -11.71 -29.36
C THR A 80 -52.68 -10.65 -28.65
N GLN A 81 -53.85 -10.29 -29.21
CA GLN A 81 -54.76 -9.32 -28.62
C GLN A 81 -55.64 -10.00 -27.57
N LEU A 82 -55.77 -9.39 -26.39
CA LEU A 82 -56.64 -9.89 -25.33
C LEU A 82 -58.12 -9.74 -25.71
N GLY A 83 -58.95 -10.71 -25.29
CA GLY A 83 -60.39 -10.72 -25.54
C GLY A 83 -60.88 -11.94 -26.29
N THR A 84 -62.16 -11.96 -26.63
CA THR A 84 -62.80 -13.08 -27.34
C THR A 84 -62.55 -12.98 -28.83
N HIS A 85 -62.03 -14.07 -29.40
CA HIS A 85 -61.76 -14.23 -30.83
C HIS A 85 -62.64 -15.30 -31.44
N TYR A 86 -62.92 -15.16 -32.73
CA TYR A 86 -63.75 -16.07 -33.49
C TYR A 86 -62.99 -16.60 -34.69
N LEU A 87 -63.04 -17.91 -34.90
CA LEU A 87 -62.47 -18.55 -36.09
C LEU A 87 -63.49 -19.48 -36.73
N SER A 88 -63.46 -19.57 -38.06
CA SER A 88 -64.25 -20.56 -38.79
C SER A 88 -63.32 -21.61 -39.38
N ALA A 89 -63.63 -22.88 -39.13
CA ALA A 89 -62.87 -24.02 -39.59
C ALA A 89 -63.72 -24.86 -40.54
N PHE A 90 -63.26 -25.01 -41.78
CA PHE A 90 -63.88 -25.85 -42.81
C PHE A 90 -63.17 -27.19 -42.91
N PHE A 91 -63.84 -28.25 -42.50
CA PHE A 91 -63.36 -29.63 -42.54
C PHE A 91 -63.80 -30.32 -43.84
N SER A 92 -62.89 -31.05 -44.49
CA SER A 92 -63.18 -31.81 -45.70
C SER A 92 -62.29 -33.03 -45.87
N GLY A 93 -62.76 -34.07 -46.53
CA GLY A 93 -61.94 -35.21 -46.95
C GLY A 93 -62.77 -36.44 -47.29
N ALA A 94 -62.10 -37.57 -47.50
CA ALA A 94 -62.74 -38.86 -47.76
C ALA A 94 -62.16 -39.98 -46.88
N SER A 95 -63.02 -40.89 -46.40
CA SER A 95 -62.56 -42.14 -45.76
C SER A 95 -61.97 -43.09 -46.81
N GLU A 96 -61.25 -44.13 -46.38
CA GLU A 96 -60.72 -45.17 -47.28
C GLU A 96 -61.80 -45.89 -48.10
N ASN A 97 -63.06 -45.84 -47.64
CA ASN A 97 -64.23 -46.38 -48.34
C ASN A 97 -64.77 -45.43 -49.44
N ASP A 98 -64.02 -44.39 -49.81
CA ASP A 98 -64.39 -43.39 -50.83
C ASP A 98 -65.68 -42.62 -50.47
N ILE A 99 -65.94 -42.45 -49.17
CA ILE A 99 -67.08 -41.66 -48.66
C ILE A 99 -66.62 -40.24 -48.36
N TYR A 100 -67.17 -39.28 -49.08
CA TYR A 100 -66.84 -37.87 -48.97
C TYR A 100 -67.68 -37.18 -47.89
N GLY A 101 -67.12 -36.13 -47.29
CA GLY A 101 -67.87 -35.24 -46.43
C GLY A 101 -67.17 -33.92 -46.19
N THR A 102 -67.97 -32.91 -45.89
CA THR A 102 -67.50 -31.57 -45.53
C THR A 102 -68.33 -31.03 -44.37
N TYR A 103 -67.73 -30.24 -43.50
CA TYR A 103 -68.43 -29.59 -42.39
C TYR A 103 -67.76 -28.27 -42.01
N THR A 104 -68.53 -27.23 -41.73
CA THR A 104 -68.00 -25.96 -41.22
C THR A 104 -68.43 -25.77 -39.78
N VAL A 105 -67.49 -25.45 -38.90
CA VAL A 105 -67.77 -25.09 -37.51
C VAL A 105 -67.12 -23.74 -37.18
N ALA A 106 -67.82 -22.93 -36.39
CA ALA A 106 -67.27 -21.72 -35.81
C ALA A 106 -66.80 -22.01 -34.39
N TYR A 107 -65.56 -21.63 -34.06
CA TYR A 107 -65.05 -21.63 -32.70
C TYR A 107 -65.00 -20.20 -32.18
N SER A 108 -65.15 -20.08 -30.86
CA SER A 108 -64.75 -18.89 -30.11
C SER A 108 -63.80 -19.32 -29.00
N TYR A 109 -62.78 -18.52 -28.74
CA TYR A 109 -61.84 -18.71 -27.64
C TYR A 109 -61.47 -17.35 -27.05
N ASP A 110 -61.14 -17.33 -25.76
CA ASP A 110 -60.72 -16.12 -25.07
C ASP A 110 -59.20 -16.09 -24.93
N VAL A 111 -58.58 -15.00 -25.33
CA VAL A 111 -57.16 -14.75 -25.04
C VAL A 111 -57.05 -13.92 -23.77
N LYS A 112 -56.43 -14.50 -22.73
CA LYS A 112 -56.29 -13.90 -21.40
C LYS A 112 -54.84 -13.93 -20.93
N THR A 113 -54.49 -13.03 -20.02
CA THR A 113 -53.16 -13.01 -19.37
C THR A 113 -53.30 -12.57 -17.92
N VAL A 114 -52.35 -12.96 -17.06
CA VAL A 114 -52.26 -12.39 -15.72
C VAL A 114 -51.34 -11.17 -15.75
N TRP A 115 -51.89 -10.00 -15.44
CA TRP A 115 -51.08 -8.83 -15.11
C TRP A 115 -50.61 -8.94 -13.67
N LEU A 116 -49.29 -9.02 -13.49
CA LEU A 116 -48.65 -9.20 -12.20
C LEU A 116 -47.84 -7.94 -11.87
N SER A 117 -48.30 -7.12 -10.92
CA SER A 117 -47.51 -5.97 -10.44
C SER A 117 -46.43 -6.44 -9.49
N MET A 118 -45.33 -5.69 -9.37
CA MET A 118 -44.23 -6.00 -8.45
C MET A 118 -43.60 -4.72 -7.93
N SER A 119 -43.36 -4.65 -6.61
CA SER A 119 -42.80 -3.51 -5.88
C SER A 119 -41.84 -4.00 -4.81
N PHE A 120 -40.66 -3.38 -4.75
CA PHE A 120 -39.59 -3.65 -3.78
C PHE A 120 -38.64 -2.42 -3.75
N ASP A 121 -37.75 -2.36 -2.75
CA ASP A 121 -36.75 -1.29 -2.65
C ASP A 121 -35.64 -1.46 -3.69
N ASN A 122 -35.35 -0.43 -4.49
CA ASN A 122 -34.35 -0.52 -5.57
C ASN A 122 -32.92 -0.75 -5.07
N ALA A 123 -32.61 -0.33 -3.84
CA ALA A 123 -31.31 -0.53 -3.21
C ALA A 123 -31.48 -0.83 -1.72
N VAL A 124 -30.73 -1.81 -1.21
CA VAL A 124 -30.78 -2.27 0.19
C VAL A 124 -29.38 -2.55 0.72
N ASN A 125 -29.21 -2.54 2.05
CA ASN A 125 -27.95 -2.91 2.68
C ASN A 125 -27.79 -4.45 2.73
N PRO A 126 -26.55 -4.97 2.79
CA PRO A 126 -26.32 -6.40 2.94
C PRO A 126 -26.98 -6.94 4.22
N GLY A 127 -27.74 -8.03 4.10
CA GLY A 127 -28.45 -8.64 5.24
C GLY A 127 -29.62 -7.82 5.78
N GLU A 128 -30.06 -6.75 5.10
CA GLU A 128 -31.26 -5.99 5.47
C GLU A 128 -32.53 -6.80 5.17
N ASN A 129 -33.53 -6.72 6.05
CA ASN A 129 -34.83 -7.34 5.79
C ASN A 129 -35.64 -6.48 4.80
N THR A 130 -35.82 -6.98 3.58
CA THR A 130 -36.56 -6.32 2.50
C THR A 130 -37.83 -7.09 2.16
N MET A 131 -38.73 -6.48 1.39
CA MET A 131 -40.01 -7.05 1.00
C MET A 131 -40.27 -6.87 -0.48
N ILE A 132 -40.74 -7.93 -1.12
CA ILE A 132 -41.35 -7.91 -2.45
C ILE A 132 -42.86 -8.04 -2.30
N SER A 133 -43.62 -7.20 -3.00
CA SER A 133 -45.08 -7.21 -2.94
C SER A 133 -45.71 -6.81 -4.28
N GLY A 134 -46.97 -7.20 -4.49
CA GLY A 134 -47.70 -6.84 -5.69
C GLY A 134 -49.12 -7.39 -5.74
N THR A 135 -49.77 -7.25 -6.88
CA THR A 135 -51.15 -7.67 -7.13
C THR A 135 -51.24 -8.40 -8.47
N ALA A 136 -51.98 -9.50 -8.50
CA ALA A 136 -52.28 -10.30 -9.68
C ALA A 136 -53.72 -10.08 -10.16
N ILE A 137 -53.88 -9.62 -11.40
CA ILE A 137 -55.17 -9.32 -12.02
C ILE A 137 -55.27 -10.06 -13.35
N LEU A 138 -56.37 -10.77 -13.56
CA LEU A 138 -56.67 -11.41 -14.83
C LEU A 138 -57.19 -10.38 -15.84
N LEU A 139 -56.52 -10.27 -16.98
CA LEU A 139 -56.93 -9.40 -18.09
C LEU A 139 -57.48 -10.24 -19.26
N PRO A 140 -58.49 -9.74 -19.99
CA PRO A 140 -59.09 -8.40 -19.90
C PRO A 140 -60.23 -8.27 -18.86
N ASP A 141 -60.48 -9.29 -18.04
CA ASP A 141 -61.64 -9.32 -17.12
C ASP A 141 -61.52 -8.35 -15.93
N TYR A 142 -60.31 -7.84 -15.66
CA TYR A 142 -59.96 -7.00 -14.51
C TYR A 142 -60.35 -7.61 -13.15
N THR A 143 -60.32 -8.95 -13.05
CA THR A 143 -60.66 -9.67 -11.83
C THR A 143 -59.41 -10.10 -11.06
N PRO A 144 -59.39 -10.03 -9.71
CA PRO A 144 -58.26 -10.51 -8.94
C PRO A 144 -58.06 -12.03 -9.10
N VAL A 145 -56.80 -12.45 -9.27
CA VAL A 145 -56.43 -13.87 -9.24
C VAL A 145 -56.30 -14.30 -7.78
N ARG A 146 -57.22 -15.14 -7.30
CA ARG A 146 -57.38 -15.43 -5.86
C ARG A 146 -56.80 -16.78 -5.47
N ARG A 147 -56.02 -16.82 -4.38
CA ARG A 147 -55.47 -18.05 -3.78
C ARG A 147 -54.61 -18.88 -4.73
N GLU A 148 -53.93 -18.20 -5.66
CA GLU A 148 -53.02 -18.85 -6.59
C GLU A 148 -51.57 -18.61 -6.17
N ASN A 149 -50.69 -19.54 -6.57
CA ASN A 149 -49.28 -19.51 -6.19
C ASN A 149 -48.49 -18.53 -7.09
N VAL A 150 -47.84 -17.56 -6.45
CA VAL A 150 -46.82 -16.70 -7.04
C VAL A 150 -45.45 -17.28 -6.65
N ILE A 151 -44.64 -17.62 -7.66
CA ILE A 151 -43.27 -18.06 -7.47
C ILE A 151 -42.37 -16.83 -7.55
N ILE A 152 -41.61 -16.59 -6.49
CA ILE A 152 -40.64 -15.50 -6.39
C ILE A 152 -39.25 -16.09 -6.59
N ARG A 153 -38.46 -15.50 -7.48
CA ARG A 153 -37.10 -15.92 -7.80
C ARG A 153 -36.08 -14.80 -7.65
N LYS A 154 -34.83 -15.20 -7.39
CA LYS A 154 -33.63 -14.36 -7.46
C LYS A 154 -32.67 -15.02 -8.45
N ASP A 155 -32.33 -14.31 -9.53
CA ASP A 155 -31.46 -14.81 -10.62
C ASP A 155 -31.87 -16.21 -11.12
N ASP A 156 -33.18 -16.37 -11.37
CA ASP A 156 -33.82 -17.62 -11.80
C ASP A 156 -33.85 -18.76 -10.76
N GLU A 157 -33.27 -18.57 -9.57
CA GLU A 157 -33.42 -19.51 -8.45
C GLU A 157 -34.69 -19.23 -7.63
N PRO A 158 -35.52 -20.24 -7.33
CA PRO A 158 -36.74 -20.06 -6.55
C PRO A 158 -36.42 -19.73 -5.08
N MET A 159 -36.86 -18.56 -4.63
CA MET A 159 -36.76 -18.14 -3.23
C MET A 159 -37.95 -18.61 -2.40
N ALA A 160 -39.16 -18.41 -2.93
CA ALA A 160 -40.39 -18.66 -2.20
C ALA A 160 -41.57 -18.89 -3.16
N ILE A 161 -42.58 -19.58 -2.64
CA ILE A 161 -43.89 -19.69 -3.27
C ILE A 161 -44.89 -19.11 -2.27
N VAL A 162 -45.56 -18.03 -2.64
CA VAL A 162 -46.56 -17.35 -1.81
C VAL A 162 -47.93 -17.38 -2.49
N GLN A 163 -49.01 -17.30 -1.73
CA GLN A 163 -50.36 -17.31 -2.29
C GLN A 163 -50.95 -15.91 -2.34
N THR A 164 -51.68 -15.60 -3.42
CA THR A 164 -52.46 -14.38 -3.50
C THR A 164 -53.65 -14.41 -2.53
N ASP A 165 -53.97 -13.25 -1.93
CA ASP A 165 -55.15 -13.10 -1.08
C ASP A 165 -56.47 -13.03 -1.89
N THR A 166 -57.59 -12.72 -1.23
CA THR A 166 -58.90 -12.58 -1.90
C THR A 166 -59.01 -11.35 -2.81
N LEU A 167 -58.07 -10.41 -2.69
CA LEU A 167 -57.94 -9.20 -3.50
C LEU A 167 -56.81 -9.32 -4.54
N GLY A 168 -56.16 -10.49 -4.64
CA GLY A 168 -55.08 -10.75 -5.59
C GLY A 168 -53.70 -10.26 -5.13
N ASN A 169 -53.56 -9.78 -3.90
CA ASN A 169 -52.28 -9.27 -3.39
C ASN A 169 -51.39 -10.39 -2.90
N TYR A 170 -50.08 -10.22 -3.06
CA TYR A 170 -49.06 -11.10 -2.52
C TYR A 170 -47.91 -10.28 -1.93
N SER A 171 -47.22 -10.85 -0.94
CA SER A 171 -46.02 -10.25 -0.36
C SER A 171 -45.12 -11.33 0.25
N TYR A 172 -43.82 -11.03 0.29
CA TYR A 172 -42.81 -11.89 0.89
C TYR A 172 -41.67 -11.04 1.42
N SER A 173 -41.21 -11.32 2.64
CA SER A 173 -40.05 -10.67 3.24
C SER A 173 -38.87 -11.63 3.29
N PHE A 174 -37.68 -11.12 3.00
CA PHE A 174 -36.45 -11.87 2.97
C PHE A 174 -35.25 -11.00 3.36
N LEU A 175 -34.15 -11.65 3.74
CA LEU A 175 -32.89 -10.96 3.99
C LEU A 175 -32.17 -10.73 2.66
N ALA A 176 -31.77 -9.49 2.42
CA ALA A 176 -30.94 -9.13 1.28
C ALA A 176 -29.63 -9.94 1.31
N PRO A 177 -29.14 -10.41 0.14
CA PRO A 177 -27.85 -11.11 0.05
C PRO A 177 -26.69 -10.33 0.68
N THR A 178 -25.64 -11.01 1.10
CA THR A 178 -24.43 -10.37 1.66
C THR A 178 -23.48 -9.85 0.59
N GLU A 179 -23.59 -10.37 -0.62
CA GLU A 179 -22.74 -10.00 -1.76
C GLU A 179 -23.29 -8.73 -2.45
N LEU A 180 -22.40 -7.78 -2.71
CA LEU A 180 -22.69 -6.45 -3.25
C LEU A 180 -22.92 -6.51 -4.77
N GLU A 181 -24.10 -6.93 -5.18
CA GLU A 181 -24.45 -7.15 -6.59
C GLU A 181 -25.82 -6.56 -6.96
N ASN A 182 -26.20 -6.73 -8.23
CA ASN A 182 -27.48 -6.28 -8.77
C ASN A 182 -28.36 -7.47 -9.18
N TYR A 183 -29.14 -7.96 -8.23
CA TYR A 183 -29.92 -9.18 -8.36
C TYR A 183 -31.17 -8.98 -9.20
N LEU A 184 -31.49 -9.94 -10.06
CA LEU A 184 -32.75 -9.99 -10.78
C LEU A 184 -33.81 -10.65 -9.90
N LEU A 185 -34.79 -9.87 -9.46
CA LEU A 185 -35.99 -10.39 -8.80
C LEU A 185 -37.07 -10.61 -9.84
N SER A 186 -37.67 -11.79 -9.87
CA SER A 186 -38.78 -12.11 -10.76
C SER A 186 -39.91 -12.80 -10.03
N VAL A 187 -41.13 -12.55 -10.52
CA VAL A 187 -42.36 -13.14 -10.03
C VAL A 187 -43.10 -13.78 -11.20
N THR A 188 -43.58 -15.00 -11.01
CA THR A 188 -44.37 -15.72 -12.01
C THR A 188 -45.59 -16.34 -11.36
N LEU A 189 -46.72 -16.33 -12.06
CA LEU A 189 -47.94 -17.01 -11.64
C LEU A 189 -48.56 -17.71 -12.84
N THR A 190 -49.09 -18.91 -12.62
CA THR A 190 -49.89 -19.67 -13.59
C THR A 190 -51.21 -20.04 -12.93
N THR A 191 -52.34 -19.71 -13.56
CA THR A 191 -53.67 -20.10 -13.04
C THR A 191 -53.98 -21.58 -13.34
N PRO A 192 -55.02 -22.18 -12.72
CA PRO A 192 -55.43 -23.55 -13.04
C PRO A 192 -55.80 -23.77 -14.52
N GLN A 193 -56.27 -22.72 -15.21
CA GLN A 193 -56.57 -22.70 -16.64
C GLN A 193 -55.31 -22.54 -17.52
N GLY A 194 -54.10 -22.57 -16.93
CA GLY A 194 -52.86 -22.40 -17.68
C GLY A 194 -52.56 -20.95 -18.09
N ILE A 195 -53.27 -19.94 -17.55
CA ILE A 195 -52.97 -18.54 -17.89
C ILE A 195 -51.79 -18.02 -17.08
N GLU A 196 -50.77 -17.52 -17.77
CA GLU A 196 -49.51 -17.12 -17.19
C GLU A 196 -49.36 -15.59 -17.08
N GLY A 197 -48.58 -15.17 -16.10
CA GLY A 197 -48.15 -13.79 -15.92
C GLY A 197 -46.78 -13.74 -15.24
N GLU A 198 -45.92 -12.85 -15.74
CA GLU A 198 -44.59 -12.63 -15.20
C GLU A 198 -44.28 -11.15 -15.04
N ASN A 199 -43.41 -10.84 -14.08
CA ASN A 199 -42.81 -9.52 -13.93
C ASN A 199 -41.41 -9.66 -13.35
N SER A 200 -40.49 -8.78 -13.71
CA SER A 200 -39.11 -8.79 -13.21
C SER A 200 -38.54 -7.39 -13.04
N GLY A 201 -37.56 -7.28 -12.16
CA GLY A 201 -36.97 -6.01 -11.75
C GLY A 201 -35.65 -6.26 -11.03
N ARG A 202 -34.80 -5.24 -10.94
CA ARG A 202 -33.45 -5.35 -10.41
C ARG A 202 -33.30 -4.62 -9.08
N GLN A 203 -32.77 -5.32 -8.07
CA GLN A 203 -32.46 -4.78 -6.75
C GLN A 203 -30.95 -4.76 -6.53
N TRP A 204 -30.42 -3.59 -6.20
CA TRP A 204 -29.02 -3.42 -5.81
C TRP A 204 -28.80 -3.73 -4.33
N VAL A 205 -27.77 -4.51 -4.02
CA VAL A 205 -27.22 -4.59 -2.66
C VAL A 205 -25.99 -3.69 -2.60
N LYS A 206 -26.07 -2.62 -1.81
CA LYS A 206 -25.02 -1.58 -1.70
C LYS A 206 -24.65 -1.37 -0.24
N THR A 207 -23.43 -0.92 0.00
CA THR A 207 -23.00 -0.53 1.35
C THR A 207 -22.16 0.74 1.29
N ILE A 208 -22.08 1.45 2.41
CA ILE A 208 -21.24 2.64 2.52
C ILE A 208 -20.06 2.32 3.45
N GLU A 209 -18.85 2.47 2.92
CA GLU A 209 -17.63 2.42 3.71
C GLU A 209 -17.29 3.83 4.21
N ILE A 210 -16.99 3.94 5.50
CA ILE A 210 -16.54 5.18 6.14
C ILE A 210 -15.14 4.95 6.68
N SER A 211 -14.17 5.77 6.28
CA SER A 211 -12.87 5.81 6.96
C SER A 211 -12.92 6.81 8.12
N ILE A 212 -12.16 6.56 9.19
CA ILE A 212 -11.99 7.51 10.31
C ILE A 212 -10.49 7.77 10.52
N PHE A 213 -10.11 9.04 10.51
CA PHE A 213 -8.78 9.54 10.82
C PHE A 213 -8.89 10.58 11.91
N LEU A 214 -8.33 10.27 13.08
CA LEU A 214 -8.24 11.18 14.20
C LEU A 214 -6.97 12.03 14.10
N GLY A 215 -7.06 13.30 14.48
CA GLY A 215 -5.94 14.24 14.46
C GLY A 215 -4.77 13.76 15.33
N MET A 216 -5.07 13.26 16.54
CA MET A 216 -4.11 12.59 17.39
C MET A 216 -4.73 11.33 18.04
N GLN A 217 -4.03 10.20 17.96
CA GLN A 217 -4.48 8.97 18.63
C GLN A 217 -4.26 9.03 20.16
N VAL A 218 -3.26 9.80 20.59
CA VAL A 218 -2.99 10.14 21.99
C VAL A 218 -3.00 11.64 22.10
N VAL A 219 -3.98 12.17 22.81
CA VAL A 219 -4.16 13.61 23.00
C VAL A 219 -3.72 13.97 24.41
N GLY A 220 -2.98 15.08 24.54
CA GLY A 220 -2.78 15.70 25.85
C GLY A 220 -4.12 16.11 26.46
N ALA A 221 -4.13 16.72 27.65
CA ALA A 221 -5.32 17.40 28.17
C ALA A 221 -5.64 18.68 27.35
N ALA A 222 -5.68 18.57 26.03
CA ALA A 222 -6.13 19.57 25.09
C ALA A 222 -7.66 19.62 25.10
N GLU A 223 -8.24 20.79 24.87
CA GLU A 223 -9.70 20.95 24.90
C GLU A 223 -10.38 20.43 23.63
N THR A 224 -9.64 20.27 22.51
CA THR A 224 -10.16 19.95 21.17
C THR A 224 -9.24 19.02 20.38
N ASP A 225 -9.81 18.13 19.56
CA ASP A 225 -9.15 17.35 18.51
C ASP A 225 -10.01 17.38 17.22
N ASN A 226 -9.60 16.71 16.16
CA ASN A 226 -10.37 16.59 14.92
C ASN A 226 -10.56 15.14 14.48
N VAL A 227 -11.64 14.92 13.75
CA VAL A 227 -11.94 13.69 13.04
C VAL A 227 -12.19 13.99 11.58
N SER A 228 -11.66 13.15 10.70
CA SER A 228 -11.80 13.27 9.26
C SER A 228 -11.86 11.92 8.59
N GLY A 229 -12.29 11.88 7.34
CA GLY A 229 -12.39 10.62 6.61
C GLY A 229 -13.06 10.76 5.26
N TYR A 230 -13.26 9.63 4.60
CA TYR A 230 -13.95 9.53 3.33
C TYR A 230 -15.17 8.62 3.45
N VAL A 231 -16.19 8.93 2.67
CA VAL A 231 -17.41 8.15 2.53
C VAL A 231 -17.50 7.64 1.10
N ILE A 232 -17.49 6.32 0.93
CA ILE A 232 -17.46 5.66 -0.37
C ILE A 232 -18.65 4.71 -0.48
N LEU A 233 -19.40 4.80 -1.58
CA LEU A 233 -20.45 3.85 -1.93
C LEU A 233 -19.86 2.65 -2.67
N TRP A 234 -20.13 1.46 -2.18
CA TRP A 234 -19.80 0.19 -2.83
C TRP A 234 -21.05 -0.48 -3.41
N PRO A 235 -20.94 -1.23 -4.51
CA PRO A 235 -19.70 -1.69 -5.17
C PRO A 235 -19.05 -0.69 -6.15
N ASP A 236 -19.71 0.43 -6.44
CA ASP A 236 -19.31 1.36 -7.50
C ASP A 236 -17.99 2.12 -7.20
N ASN A 237 -17.50 2.08 -5.96
CA ASN A 237 -16.34 2.83 -5.45
C ASN A 237 -16.46 4.33 -5.74
N VAL A 238 -17.66 4.87 -5.52
CA VAL A 238 -18.00 6.27 -5.81
C VAL A 238 -17.98 7.08 -4.51
N PRO A 239 -17.15 8.13 -4.40
CA PRO A 239 -17.25 9.05 -3.27
C PRO A 239 -18.59 9.80 -3.31
N ILE A 240 -19.27 9.90 -2.16
CA ILE A 240 -20.57 10.57 -2.08
C ILE A 240 -20.38 11.99 -1.56
N GLY A 241 -20.59 12.99 -2.42
CA GLY A 241 -20.52 14.41 -2.02
C GLY A 241 -21.83 14.98 -1.49
N GLY A 242 -21.74 15.99 -0.62
CA GLY A 242 -22.90 16.67 -0.01
C GLY A 242 -23.68 15.81 0.98
N LEU A 243 -23.12 14.67 1.41
CA LEU A 243 -23.78 13.73 2.31
C LEU A 243 -23.64 14.18 3.77
N GLN A 244 -24.74 14.11 4.53
CA GLN A 244 -24.72 14.41 5.95
C GLN A 244 -23.99 13.30 6.72
N VAL A 245 -23.01 13.69 7.53
CA VAL A 245 -22.20 12.81 8.37
C VAL A 245 -22.49 13.14 9.83
N ARG A 246 -23.00 12.16 10.57
CA ARG A 246 -23.21 12.25 12.02
C ARG A 246 -21.99 11.70 12.75
N VAL A 247 -21.45 12.48 13.68
CA VAL A 247 -20.30 12.13 14.51
C VAL A 247 -20.71 12.18 15.98
N PHE A 248 -20.56 11.08 16.70
CA PHE A 248 -20.98 10.95 18.10
C PHE A 248 -20.12 9.90 18.82
N GLY A 249 -20.32 9.68 20.11
CA GLY A 249 -19.60 8.65 20.86
C GLY A 249 -19.15 9.14 22.22
N SER A 250 -18.55 8.25 23.00
CA SER A 250 -18.10 8.57 24.37
C SER A 250 -16.97 9.60 24.41
N GLY A 251 -16.29 9.85 23.28
CA GLY A 251 -15.23 10.85 23.16
C GLY A 251 -15.70 12.29 22.88
N LEU A 252 -16.96 12.49 22.49
CA LEU A 252 -17.48 13.81 22.14
C LEU A 252 -18.40 14.34 23.23
N ASP A 253 -18.34 15.65 23.50
CA ASP A 253 -19.27 16.32 24.42
C ASP A 253 -20.74 16.13 23.98
N ASN A 254 -21.00 16.18 22.68
CA ASN A 254 -22.32 16.03 22.07
C ASN A 254 -22.21 15.43 20.66
N GLU A 255 -23.30 14.87 20.14
CA GLU A 255 -23.43 14.53 18.72
C GLU A 255 -23.30 15.79 17.86
N GLN A 256 -22.50 15.68 16.80
CA GLN A 256 -22.22 16.75 15.85
C GLN A 256 -22.46 16.28 14.42
N VAL A 257 -22.68 17.24 13.53
CA VAL A 257 -22.99 16.97 12.13
C VAL A 257 -22.02 17.75 11.26
N THR A 258 -21.46 17.06 10.25
CA THR A 258 -20.69 17.66 9.17
C THR A 258 -21.20 17.14 7.83
N TYR A 259 -20.61 17.58 6.73
CA TYR A 259 -20.99 17.17 5.38
C TYR A 259 -19.75 16.76 4.59
N THR A 260 -19.91 15.80 3.68
CA THR A 260 -18.85 15.46 2.71
C THR A 260 -18.74 16.54 1.63
N ASN A 261 -17.53 16.81 1.17
CA ASN A 261 -17.28 17.59 -0.05
C ASN A 261 -17.53 16.73 -1.31
N ASP A 262 -17.39 17.30 -2.51
CA ASP A 262 -17.58 16.59 -3.79
C ASP A 262 -16.69 15.34 -3.98
N GLU A 263 -15.60 15.23 -3.21
CA GLU A 263 -14.68 14.08 -3.21
C GLU A 263 -15.02 13.06 -2.10
N GLY A 264 -16.16 13.19 -1.42
CA GLY A 264 -16.60 12.28 -0.35
C GLY A 264 -15.86 12.47 0.98
N TYR A 265 -15.01 13.49 1.10
CA TYR A 265 -14.21 13.76 2.30
C TYR A 265 -14.99 14.60 3.32
N TYR A 266 -14.93 14.22 4.58
CA TYR A 266 -15.48 14.98 5.71
C TYR A 266 -14.38 15.34 6.72
N PHE A 267 -14.60 16.44 7.43
CA PHE A 267 -13.74 16.93 8.50
C PHE A 267 -14.61 17.61 9.57
N LEU A 268 -14.27 17.40 10.83
CA LEU A 268 -14.93 18.00 11.98
C LEU A 268 -13.94 18.17 13.13
N GLU A 269 -13.87 19.36 13.71
CA GLU A 269 -13.21 19.60 15.00
C GLU A 269 -14.20 19.35 16.13
N PHE A 270 -13.80 18.59 17.16
CA PHE A 270 -14.64 18.26 18.30
C PHE A 270 -13.90 18.50 19.62
N ARG A 271 -14.67 18.76 20.68
CA ARG A 271 -14.15 18.86 22.04
C ARG A 271 -14.10 17.49 22.69
N ILE A 272 -13.00 17.24 23.39
CA ILE A 272 -12.81 15.99 24.15
C ILE A 272 -13.79 15.99 25.32
N SER A 273 -14.64 14.96 25.36
CA SER A 273 -15.64 14.78 26.40
C SER A 273 -15.08 14.66 27.81
N ASP A 274 -15.90 15.02 28.80
CA ASP A 274 -15.58 14.78 30.22
C ASP A 274 -15.40 13.28 30.52
N PHE A 275 -16.11 12.40 29.81
CA PHE A 275 -15.86 10.95 29.91
C PHE A 275 -14.42 10.63 29.51
N ALA A 276 -13.97 11.09 28.35
CA ALA A 276 -12.62 10.80 27.89
C ALA A 276 -11.55 11.43 28.77
N ARG A 277 -11.80 12.60 29.35
CA ARG A 277 -10.91 13.25 30.33
C ARG A 277 -10.82 12.49 31.65
N ASN A 278 -11.94 11.98 32.16
CA ASN A 278 -12.01 11.30 33.45
C ASN A 278 -11.48 9.86 33.40
N TYR A 279 -11.70 9.17 32.27
CA TYR A 279 -11.35 7.76 32.10
C TYR A 279 -10.08 7.55 31.26
N GLY A 280 -9.54 8.60 30.64
CA GLY A 280 -8.31 8.55 29.84
C GLY A 280 -8.47 7.96 28.43
N TYR A 281 -9.70 7.70 27.98
CA TYR A 281 -10.00 7.19 26.63
C TYR A 281 -11.39 7.62 26.14
N GLY A 282 -11.53 7.78 24.82
CA GLY A 282 -12.81 8.09 24.17
C GLY A 282 -13.00 7.31 22.88
N GLU A 283 -14.26 7.13 22.48
CA GLU A 283 -14.66 6.55 21.19
C GLU A 283 -15.33 7.62 20.32
N VAL A 284 -14.94 7.68 19.05
CA VAL A 284 -15.58 8.49 18.01
C VAL A 284 -16.25 7.55 17.02
N ARG A 285 -17.58 7.66 16.90
CA ARG A 285 -18.41 6.96 15.92
C ARG A 285 -18.83 7.93 14.84
N VAL A 286 -18.85 7.42 13.61
CA VAL A 286 -19.28 8.16 12.43
C VAL A 286 -20.34 7.33 11.73
N GLN A 287 -21.48 7.96 11.46
CA GLN A 287 -22.61 7.34 10.79
C GLN A 287 -23.09 8.20 9.63
N VAL A 288 -23.42 7.55 8.52
CA VAL A 288 -23.94 8.19 7.31
C VAL A 288 -25.15 7.43 6.78
N ARG A 289 -26.04 8.13 6.10
CA ARG A 289 -27.17 7.53 5.38
C ARG A 289 -27.40 8.31 4.10
N ASN A 290 -27.44 7.62 2.96
CA ASN A 290 -27.70 8.26 1.67
C ASN A 290 -29.20 8.40 1.36
N PRO A 291 -29.59 9.12 0.29
CA PRO A 291 -30.99 9.26 -0.11
C PRO A 291 -31.70 7.93 -0.46
N ASP A 292 -30.94 6.92 -0.89
CA ASP A 292 -31.43 5.56 -1.17
C ASP A 292 -31.56 4.70 0.11
N ASN A 293 -31.45 5.31 1.30
CA ASN A 293 -31.53 4.67 2.61
C ASN A 293 -30.41 3.63 2.91
N ILE A 294 -29.34 3.61 2.12
CA ILE A 294 -28.12 2.86 2.41
C ILE A 294 -27.41 3.52 3.58
N TYR A 295 -27.02 2.72 4.58
CA TYR A 295 -26.39 3.19 5.81
C TYR A 295 -24.95 2.67 5.92
N GLY A 296 -24.10 3.46 6.56
CA GLY A 296 -22.77 3.04 6.98
C GLY A 296 -22.48 3.57 8.37
N GLU A 297 -21.78 2.79 9.18
CA GLU A 297 -21.26 3.21 10.50
C GLU A 297 -19.84 2.69 10.70
N ASN A 298 -18.97 3.51 11.29
CA ASN A 298 -17.64 3.11 11.72
C ASN A 298 -17.31 3.78 13.06
N ALA A 299 -16.35 3.23 13.82
CA ALA A 299 -15.93 3.74 15.12
C ALA A 299 -14.42 3.61 15.32
N GLU A 300 -13.80 4.62 15.94
CA GLU A 300 -12.37 4.64 16.25
C GLU A 300 -12.15 5.14 17.70
N ASN A 301 -11.15 4.56 18.39
CA ASN A 301 -10.82 4.92 19.77
C ASN A 301 -9.58 5.84 19.83
N TYR A 302 -9.53 6.73 20.82
CA TYR A 302 -8.36 7.54 21.16
C TYR A 302 -8.15 7.64 22.66
N TYR A 303 -6.95 8.07 23.06
CA TYR A 303 -6.54 8.18 24.46
C TYR A 303 -6.30 9.62 24.87
N VAL A 304 -6.57 9.93 26.13
CA VAL A 304 -6.39 11.25 26.73
C VAL A 304 -5.44 11.11 27.91
N GLY A 305 -4.28 11.77 27.85
CA GLY A 305 -3.28 11.71 28.91
C GLY A 305 -1.94 12.32 28.52
N THR A 306 -0.97 12.30 29.43
CA THR A 306 0.40 12.77 29.13
C THR A 306 1.03 11.84 28.08
N PRO A 307 1.46 12.33 26.90
CA PRO A 307 2.05 11.48 25.88
C PRO A 307 3.47 11.05 26.25
N VAL A 308 3.79 9.77 26.05
CA VAL A 308 5.10 9.16 26.25
C VAL A 308 5.57 8.57 24.91
N VAL A 309 6.70 9.03 24.40
CA VAL A 309 7.22 8.55 23.11
C VAL A 309 8.02 7.26 23.31
N VAL A 310 7.71 6.25 22.49
CA VAL A 310 8.41 4.98 22.39
C VAL A 310 9.05 4.88 21.02
N ARG A 311 10.39 4.80 20.95
CA ARG A 311 11.10 4.68 19.67
C ARG A 311 12.40 3.91 19.79
N GLY A 312 12.95 3.48 18.66
CA GLY A 312 14.25 2.82 18.64
C GLY A 312 14.52 2.08 17.34
N VAL A 313 15.58 1.28 17.36
CA VAL A 313 15.99 0.46 16.23
C VAL A 313 16.17 -0.98 16.69
N MET A 314 15.52 -1.90 15.99
CA MET A 314 15.61 -3.34 16.20
C MET A 314 16.30 -3.99 14.99
N LYS A 315 17.61 -4.15 15.10
CA LYS A 315 18.46 -4.79 14.10
C LYS A 315 19.33 -5.86 14.76
N SER A 316 19.64 -6.92 14.02
CA SER A 316 20.66 -7.89 14.41
C SER A 316 22.04 -7.24 14.46
N ALA A 317 23.03 -7.91 15.05
CA ALA A 317 24.42 -7.46 15.04
C ALA A 317 25.00 -7.30 13.61
N GLU A 318 24.38 -7.93 12.62
CA GLU A 318 24.72 -7.84 11.19
C GLU A 318 23.99 -6.68 10.47
N GLY A 319 23.16 -5.92 11.19
CA GLY A 319 22.45 -4.74 10.67
C GLY A 319 21.11 -5.04 9.99
N LEU A 320 20.64 -6.29 10.01
CA LEU A 320 19.36 -6.70 9.43
C LEU A 320 18.21 -6.41 10.40
N ALA A 321 17.09 -5.89 9.89
CA ALA A 321 15.91 -5.62 10.71
C ALA A 321 15.33 -6.92 11.30
N ILE A 322 15.01 -6.91 12.59
CA ILE A 322 14.32 -8.02 13.26
C ILE A 322 12.84 -7.67 13.37
N PRO A 323 11.92 -8.45 12.75
CA PRO A 323 10.50 -8.23 12.90
C PRO A 323 10.06 -8.45 14.35
N ALA A 324 9.42 -7.44 14.93
CA ALA A 324 8.83 -7.54 16.26
C ALA A 324 7.64 -6.61 16.44
N THR A 325 6.83 -6.93 17.45
CA THR A 325 5.70 -6.11 17.90
C THR A 325 5.76 -5.88 19.41
N PHE A 326 5.49 -4.65 19.81
CA PHE A 326 5.35 -4.23 21.20
C PHE A 326 3.87 -4.02 21.48
N GLU A 327 3.32 -4.70 22.48
CA GLU A 327 1.94 -4.55 22.94
C GLU A 327 1.97 -3.97 24.35
N PHE A 328 1.53 -2.73 24.51
CA PHE A 328 1.40 -2.02 25.77
C PHE A 328 -0.03 -2.16 26.26
N ARG A 329 -0.27 -3.13 27.15
CA ARG A 329 -1.57 -3.29 27.80
C ARG A 329 -1.65 -2.38 29.01
N SER A 330 -2.42 -1.32 28.89
CA SER A 330 -2.66 -0.40 30.01
C SER A 330 -3.36 -1.14 31.15
N ARG A 331 -2.95 -0.84 32.38
CA ARG A 331 -3.61 -1.37 33.59
C ARG A 331 -4.74 -0.48 34.06
N SER A 332 -4.74 0.80 33.68
CA SER A 332 -5.78 1.77 34.05
C SER A 332 -6.92 1.84 33.03
N ILE A 333 -6.66 1.48 31.77
CA ILE A 333 -7.61 1.56 30.65
C ILE A 333 -7.74 0.17 29.99
N PRO A 334 -8.95 -0.29 29.64
CA PRO A 334 -9.17 -1.60 29.00
C PRO A 334 -8.76 -1.59 27.52
N SER A 335 -7.51 -1.25 27.23
CA SER A 335 -7.00 -1.15 25.87
C SER A 335 -5.53 -1.52 25.75
N THR A 336 -5.15 -1.97 24.55
CA THR A 336 -3.79 -2.42 24.25
C THR A 336 -3.26 -1.63 23.07
N LEU A 337 -2.21 -0.83 23.29
CA LEU A 337 -1.55 -0.12 22.22
C LEU A 337 -0.49 -1.00 21.58
N ARG A 338 -0.45 -1.07 20.25
CA ARG A 338 0.51 -1.88 19.49
C ARG A 338 1.46 -1.01 18.68
N ILE A 339 2.76 -1.27 18.79
CA ILE A 339 3.81 -0.65 17.98
C ILE A 339 4.56 -1.76 17.25
N SER A 340 4.60 -1.70 15.91
CA SER A 340 5.31 -2.69 15.09
C SER A 340 6.63 -2.14 14.57
N VAL A 341 7.65 -3.00 14.48
CA VAL A 341 8.93 -2.67 13.84
C VAL A 341 8.75 -2.59 12.32
N ARG A 342 9.23 -1.50 11.71
CA ARG A 342 9.19 -1.29 10.27
C ARG A 342 10.24 -2.15 9.54
N PRO A 343 10.13 -2.35 8.22
CA PRO A 343 11.10 -3.13 7.45
C PRO A 343 12.55 -2.62 7.52
N ASP A 344 12.76 -1.34 7.83
CA ASP A 344 14.09 -0.74 8.03
C ASP A 344 14.67 -0.97 9.44
N GLY A 345 13.94 -1.66 10.30
CA GLY A 345 14.26 -1.95 11.69
C GLY A 345 13.88 -0.83 12.67
N SER A 346 13.36 0.31 12.21
CA SER A 346 12.92 1.37 13.12
C SER A 346 11.54 1.11 13.71
N TYR A 347 11.29 1.56 14.93
CA TYR A 347 9.95 1.60 15.51
C TYR A 347 9.69 2.95 16.18
N TYR A 348 8.44 3.40 16.12
CA TYR A 348 7.98 4.65 16.70
C TYR A 348 6.51 4.54 17.06
N GLY A 349 6.13 4.98 18.26
CA GLY A 349 4.76 5.17 18.67
C GLY A 349 4.67 6.09 19.89
N VAL A 350 3.46 6.48 20.22
CA VAL A 350 3.17 7.35 21.38
C VAL A 350 2.16 6.60 22.25
N ILE A 351 2.47 6.45 23.53
CA ILE A 351 1.61 5.86 24.56
C ILE A 351 1.19 6.97 25.53
N ILE A 352 0.27 6.71 26.46
CA ILE A 352 0.00 7.65 27.56
C ILE A 352 0.84 7.29 28.79
N GLU A 353 0.99 8.22 29.71
CA GLU A 353 1.56 7.94 31.02
C GLU A 353 0.59 7.05 31.83
N ASP A 354 0.97 5.77 31.96
CA ASP A 354 0.27 4.75 32.75
C ASP A 354 1.22 3.60 33.15
N ASN A 355 0.71 2.64 33.94
CA ASN A 355 1.34 1.36 34.18
C ASN A 355 0.91 0.34 33.12
N TYR A 356 1.89 -0.30 32.49
CA TYR A 356 1.66 -1.24 31.39
C TYR A 356 2.14 -2.65 31.71
N ASP A 357 1.44 -3.65 31.17
CA ASP A 357 2.07 -4.93 30.87
C ASP A 357 2.57 -4.89 29.42
N LEU A 358 3.90 -4.83 29.26
CA LEU A 358 4.55 -4.74 27.95
C LEU A 358 4.87 -6.13 27.42
N THR A 359 4.21 -6.54 26.34
CA THR A 359 4.54 -7.76 25.61
C THR A 359 5.37 -7.43 24.38
N VAL A 360 6.56 -8.02 24.25
CA VAL A 360 7.39 -7.94 23.06
C VAL A 360 7.38 -9.31 22.38
N ARG A 361 6.90 -9.38 21.13
CA ARG A 361 6.92 -10.61 20.32
C ARG A 361 7.95 -10.46 19.21
N PHE A 362 8.82 -11.44 19.04
CA PHE A 362 9.91 -11.41 18.06
C PHE A 362 10.29 -12.83 17.67
N LEU A 363 10.57 -13.07 16.38
CA LEU A 363 11.10 -14.37 15.89
C LEU A 363 10.35 -15.62 16.43
N GLY A 364 9.04 -15.51 16.69
CA GLY A 364 8.23 -16.60 17.28
C GLY A 364 8.32 -16.74 18.81
N HIS A 365 9.21 -16.01 19.47
CA HIS A 365 9.32 -15.90 20.93
C HIS A 365 8.53 -14.70 21.47
N SER A 366 8.30 -14.67 22.79
CA SER A 366 7.73 -13.48 23.44
C SER A 366 8.28 -13.23 24.83
N ILE A 367 8.39 -11.96 25.21
CA ILE A 367 8.72 -11.51 26.57
C ILE A 367 7.60 -10.62 27.06
N VAL A 368 7.11 -10.86 28.26
CA VAL A 368 6.12 -10.02 28.94
C VAL A 368 6.79 -9.37 30.15
N PHE A 369 6.90 -8.05 30.15
CA PHE A 369 7.31 -7.26 31.31
C PHE A 369 6.05 -6.80 32.04
N TYR A 370 5.97 -7.07 33.33
CA TYR A 370 4.81 -6.73 34.16
C TYR A 370 5.07 -5.47 34.98
N ASP A 371 4.03 -4.65 35.11
CA ASP A 371 4.07 -3.37 35.86
C ASP A 371 5.17 -2.42 35.35
N VAL A 372 5.25 -2.25 34.03
CA VAL A 372 6.14 -1.27 33.39
C VAL A 372 5.58 0.12 33.66
N ARG A 373 6.25 0.87 34.53
CA ARG A 373 5.86 2.22 34.94
C ARG A 373 6.43 3.22 33.95
N THR A 374 5.58 4.09 33.43
CA THR A 374 6.02 5.17 32.53
C THR A 374 6.24 6.49 33.25
N PHE A 375 5.99 6.53 34.57
CA PHE A 375 6.12 7.72 35.41
C PHE A 375 7.57 8.17 35.59
N GLY A 376 7.80 9.44 35.29
CA GLY A 376 9.01 10.18 35.60
C GLY A 376 8.90 11.51 34.90
N ARG A 377 9.07 12.63 35.63
CA ARG A 377 9.06 13.98 35.04
C ARG A 377 10.01 14.00 33.85
N ALA A 378 9.49 13.80 32.66
CA ALA A 378 10.19 14.11 31.44
C ALA A 378 10.34 15.63 31.47
N VAL A 379 11.51 16.09 31.89
CA VAL A 379 12.12 17.23 31.23
C VAL A 379 11.94 16.94 29.74
N GLN A 380 11.42 17.90 28.96
CA GLN A 380 11.34 17.76 27.51
C GLN A 380 12.61 17.02 27.04
N TRP A 381 12.45 15.93 26.27
CA TRP A 381 13.50 15.13 25.62
C TRP A 381 13.98 13.78 26.23
N GLU A 382 13.42 13.25 27.33
CA GLU A 382 13.74 11.87 27.80
C GLU A 382 12.66 10.84 27.43
N ASN A 383 12.86 10.09 26.32
CA ASN A 383 11.91 9.11 25.76
C ASN A 383 12.28 7.66 26.10
N PHE A 384 11.34 6.71 25.94
CA PHE A 384 11.65 5.27 25.96
C PHE A 384 12.36 4.87 24.65
N ASP A 385 13.65 5.20 24.59
CA ASP A 385 14.53 4.94 23.45
C ASP A 385 15.19 3.56 23.59
N ASN A 386 15.13 2.73 22.54
CA ASN A 386 15.77 1.41 22.46
C ASN A 386 15.43 0.49 23.66
N LEU A 387 14.13 0.26 23.88
CA LEU A 387 13.57 -0.56 24.96
C LEU A 387 14.23 -1.93 25.09
N ILE A 388 14.44 -2.61 23.96
CA ILE A 388 14.99 -3.96 23.90
C ILE A 388 15.88 -4.12 22.67
N ARG A 389 16.98 -4.84 22.86
CA ARG A 389 17.88 -5.32 21.82
C ARG A 389 17.92 -6.84 21.86
N LEU A 390 17.94 -7.43 20.68
CA LEU A 390 17.85 -8.86 20.47
C LEU A 390 18.98 -9.30 19.54
N ASP A 391 19.62 -10.41 19.86
CA ASP A 391 20.58 -11.06 18.98
C ASP A 391 20.39 -12.59 18.97
N ASN A 392 20.72 -13.22 17.85
CA ASN A 392 20.81 -14.67 17.76
C ASN A 392 22.22 -15.09 18.19
N VAL A 393 22.32 -15.95 19.21
CA VAL A 393 23.61 -16.41 19.74
C VAL A 393 24.25 -17.39 18.74
N PRO A 394 25.46 -17.10 18.20
CA PRO A 394 26.16 -18.00 17.30
C PRO A 394 26.39 -19.37 17.92
N ARG A 395 26.27 -20.44 17.12
CA ARG A 395 26.38 -21.83 17.59
C ARG A 395 27.63 -22.14 18.42
N PRO A 396 28.84 -21.63 18.09
CA PRO A 396 30.03 -21.88 18.92
C PRO A 396 29.90 -21.31 20.33
N ALA A 397 29.18 -20.19 20.50
CA ALA A 397 28.98 -19.53 21.78
C ALA A 397 27.73 -20.05 22.54
N ALA A 398 26.81 -20.73 21.85
CA ALA A 398 25.61 -21.36 22.39
C ALA A 398 25.88 -22.77 23.00
N TYR A 399 27.12 -23.23 23.00
CA TYR A 399 27.49 -24.53 23.55
C TYR A 399 27.33 -24.57 25.08
N VAL A 400 26.50 -25.49 25.56
CA VAL A 400 26.25 -25.73 26.99
C VAL A 400 26.87 -27.07 27.35
N ALA A 401 27.88 -27.09 28.22
CA ALA A 401 28.60 -28.32 28.56
C ALA A 401 27.76 -29.39 29.27
N ASP A 402 26.66 -28.98 29.92
CA ASP A 402 25.82 -29.82 30.78
C ASP A 402 24.49 -30.22 30.08
N ASN A 403 24.45 -30.28 28.74
CA ASN A 403 23.29 -30.68 27.94
C ASN A 403 23.67 -31.69 26.83
N VAL A 404 22.67 -32.42 26.30
CA VAL A 404 22.84 -33.36 25.17
C VAL A 404 22.94 -32.59 23.85
N ASN A 405 22.10 -31.57 23.68
CA ASN A 405 22.02 -30.77 22.47
C ASN A 405 21.43 -29.39 22.80
N THR A 406 22.04 -28.32 22.27
CA THR A 406 21.45 -26.98 22.30
C THR A 406 20.52 -26.80 21.10
N ILE A 407 19.24 -26.59 21.39
CA ILE A 407 18.16 -26.48 20.41
C ILE A 407 18.16 -25.09 19.78
N LEU A 408 18.03 -24.06 20.61
CA LEU A 408 18.02 -22.65 20.21
C LEU A 408 18.69 -21.77 21.27
N ALA A 409 19.16 -20.59 20.88
CA ALA A 409 19.73 -19.61 21.80
C ALA A 409 19.48 -18.16 21.34
N VAL A 410 19.07 -17.32 22.28
CA VAL A 410 18.74 -15.91 22.06
C VAL A 410 19.43 -15.04 23.11
N ALA A 411 19.89 -13.87 22.73
CA ALA A 411 20.43 -12.88 23.65
C ALA A 411 19.50 -11.67 23.72
N ILE A 412 19.24 -11.21 24.94
CA ILE A 412 18.31 -10.12 25.24
C ILE A 412 19.04 -9.09 26.10
N GLU A 413 19.06 -7.85 25.64
CA GLU A 413 19.53 -6.68 26.38
C GLU A 413 18.37 -5.68 26.47
N ILE A 414 18.12 -5.11 27.64
CA ILE A 414 17.05 -4.13 27.85
C ILE A 414 17.63 -2.74 28.11
N GLY A 415 16.98 -1.70 27.61
CA GLY A 415 17.39 -0.32 27.82
C GLY A 415 17.28 0.08 29.31
N SER A 416 18.12 1.02 29.76
CA SER A 416 18.19 1.46 31.16
C SER A 416 16.84 1.91 31.71
N ARG A 417 16.06 2.65 30.92
CA ARG A 417 14.71 3.09 31.29
C ARG A 417 13.72 1.95 31.50
N LEU A 418 13.82 0.88 30.72
CA LEU A 418 12.98 -0.30 30.97
C LEU A 418 13.48 -1.06 32.19
N ALA A 419 14.80 -1.20 32.34
CA ALA A 419 15.44 -1.94 33.44
C ALA A 419 15.05 -1.43 34.83
N ASP A 420 14.90 -0.11 35.00
CA ASP A 420 14.56 0.50 36.28
C ASP A 420 13.05 0.51 36.58
N ASN A 421 12.20 0.19 35.61
CA ASN A 421 10.77 0.52 35.66
C ASN A 421 9.81 -0.67 35.49
N PHE A 422 10.26 -1.93 35.65
CA PHE A 422 9.37 -3.10 35.62
C PHE A 422 9.51 -3.96 36.90
N GLN A 423 8.44 -4.66 37.29
CA GLN A 423 8.45 -5.47 38.52
C GLN A 423 9.07 -6.87 38.32
N THR A 424 8.68 -7.53 37.24
CA THR A 424 9.10 -8.90 36.89
C THR A 424 8.80 -9.14 35.42
N ALA A 425 9.44 -10.14 34.81
CA ALA A 425 9.18 -10.52 33.44
C ALA A 425 9.05 -12.03 33.25
N THR A 426 8.32 -12.40 32.20
CA THR A 426 8.15 -13.78 31.73
C THR A 426 8.69 -13.88 30.30
N LEU A 427 9.63 -14.80 30.08
CA LEU A 427 10.19 -15.12 28.76
C LEU A 427 9.61 -16.46 28.28
N VAL A 428 9.03 -16.46 27.09
CA VAL A 428 8.48 -17.63 26.41
C VAL A 428 9.30 -17.90 25.15
N LEU A 429 9.98 -19.04 25.12
CA LEU A 429 10.78 -19.49 23.99
C LEU A 429 10.03 -20.60 23.24
N ASN A 430 9.59 -20.28 22.04
CA ASN A 430 9.02 -21.24 21.11
C ASN A 430 10.12 -22.07 20.42
N TYR A 431 10.01 -23.40 20.50
CA TYR A 431 10.94 -24.36 19.87
C TYR A 431 10.26 -25.23 18.79
N SER A 432 9.03 -24.89 18.37
CA SER A 432 8.26 -25.66 17.36
C SER A 432 9.02 -25.88 16.04
N SER A 433 9.83 -24.91 15.59
CA SER A 433 10.63 -25.03 14.37
C SER A 433 11.82 -26.00 14.51
N GLU A 434 12.20 -26.35 15.74
CA GLU A 434 13.37 -27.17 16.05
C GLU A 434 12.99 -28.55 16.62
N LEU A 435 11.71 -28.95 16.55
CA LEU A 435 11.21 -30.23 17.08
C LEU A 435 12.01 -31.44 16.58
N TRP A 436 12.47 -31.39 15.32
CA TRP A 436 13.27 -32.46 14.71
C TRP A 436 14.63 -32.69 15.40
N ARG A 437 15.10 -31.76 16.25
CA ARG A 437 16.37 -31.84 16.99
C ARG A 437 16.20 -32.28 18.43
N ILE A 438 14.95 -32.44 18.87
CA ILE A 438 14.60 -32.73 20.25
C ILE A 438 14.32 -34.22 20.37
N ASN A 439 15.09 -34.93 21.19
CA ASN A 439 14.86 -36.36 21.42
C ASN A 439 13.73 -36.59 22.44
N ASP A 440 13.64 -35.73 23.46
CA ASP A 440 12.63 -35.82 24.51
C ASP A 440 12.25 -34.42 25.02
N GLU A 441 11.07 -33.95 24.62
CA GLU A 441 10.55 -32.64 25.04
C GLU A 441 10.43 -32.50 26.56
N SER A 442 10.30 -33.59 27.33
CA SER A 442 10.23 -33.51 28.79
C SER A 442 11.57 -33.18 29.46
N LYS A 443 12.68 -33.29 28.72
CA LYS A 443 14.03 -33.04 29.23
C LYS A 443 14.55 -31.65 28.90
N LEU A 444 13.78 -30.81 28.23
CA LEU A 444 14.20 -29.46 27.89
C LEU A 444 14.35 -28.60 29.15
N ALA A 445 15.41 -27.80 29.18
CA ALA A 445 15.59 -26.75 30.18
C ALA A 445 16.18 -25.50 29.52
N VAL A 446 15.88 -24.34 30.10
CA VAL A 446 16.55 -23.09 29.74
C VAL A 446 17.81 -22.92 30.58
N TYR A 447 18.86 -22.46 29.93
CA TYR A 447 20.15 -22.10 30.51
C TYR A 447 20.41 -20.61 30.28
N LYS A 448 21.08 -19.94 31.20
CA LYS A 448 21.46 -18.52 31.11
C LYS A 448 22.97 -18.36 31.29
N ALA A 449 23.60 -17.50 30.48
CA ALA A 449 25.02 -17.13 30.60
C ALA A 449 25.21 -15.63 30.44
N SER A 450 26.36 -15.10 30.88
CA SER A 450 26.72 -13.69 30.68
C SER A 450 27.09 -13.44 29.22
N TRP A 451 26.57 -12.37 28.61
CA TRP A 451 26.69 -12.13 27.18
C TRP A 451 27.18 -10.72 26.88
N ASP A 452 28.22 -10.61 26.07
CA ASP A 452 28.69 -9.33 25.52
C ASP A 452 28.06 -9.14 24.13
N MET A 453 27.07 -8.24 24.03
CA MET A 453 26.34 -7.96 22.79
C MET A 453 27.23 -7.37 21.69
N ALA A 454 28.25 -6.60 22.04
CA ALA A 454 29.12 -5.95 21.06
C ALA A 454 30.11 -6.95 20.45
N ARG A 455 30.64 -7.87 21.28
CA ARG A 455 31.59 -8.90 20.83
C ARG A 455 30.91 -10.18 20.34
N ARG A 456 29.61 -10.37 20.63
CA ARG A 456 28.86 -11.63 20.43
C ARG A 456 29.54 -12.83 21.10
N GLU A 457 30.02 -12.63 22.32
CA GLU A 457 30.78 -13.61 23.08
C GLU A 457 30.09 -13.95 24.41
N ASN A 458 30.12 -15.23 24.77
CA ASN A 458 29.72 -15.68 26.10
C ASN A 458 30.87 -15.44 27.07
N THR A 459 30.64 -14.57 28.07
CA THR A 459 31.65 -14.16 29.06
C THR A 459 31.53 -14.91 30.39
N GLY A 460 30.61 -15.87 30.49
CA GLY A 460 30.39 -16.67 31.70
C GLY A 460 30.05 -18.14 31.44
N ARG A 461 29.78 -18.89 32.51
CA ARG A 461 29.30 -20.27 32.40
C ARG A 461 27.78 -20.30 32.23
N TRP A 462 27.28 -21.21 31.40
CA TRP A 462 25.85 -21.51 31.29
C TRP A 462 25.32 -22.13 32.58
N MET A 463 24.36 -21.48 33.22
CA MET A 463 23.68 -21.96 34.42
C MET A 463 22.26 -22.41 34.07
N ARG A 464 21.86 -23.60 34.52
CA ARG A 464 20.51 -24.13 34.30
C ARG A 464 19.49 -23.37 35.14
N LEU A 465 18.44 -22.87 34.49
CA LEU A 465 17.30 -22.19 35.12
C LEU A 465 16.04 -23.07 35.17
N GLY A 466 15.95 -24.10 34.33
CA GLY A 466 14.73 -24.91 34.19
C GLY A 466 13.72 -24.24 33.26
N GLY A 467 12.43 -24.38 33.55
CA GLY A 467 11.33 -23.78 32.79
C GLY A 467 10.08 -24.66 32.77
N THR A 468 8.92 -24.05 32.55
CA THR A 468 7.65 -24.77 32.39
C THR A 468 7.44 -25.07 30.92
N ILE A 469 7.27 -26.34 30.57
CA ILE A 469 7.16 -26.82 29.20
C ILE A 469 5.69 -27.02 28.86
N ASP A 470 5.25 -26.40 27.77
CA ASP A 470 3.96 -26.69 27.15
C ASP A 470 4.22 -27.43 25.84
N LYS A 471 3.84 -28.72 25.82
CA LYS A 471 4.02 -29.63 24.68
C LYS A 471 2.96 -29.44 23.60
N VAL A 472 1.86 -28.74 23.88
CA VAL A 472 0.81 -28.46 22.88
C VAL A 472 1.20 -27.24 22.05
N SER A 473 1.69 -26.19 22.70
CA SER A 473 2.18 -25.00 22.00
C SER A 473 3.67 -25.07 21.62
N HIS A 474 4.37 -26.13 22.02
CA HIS A 474 5.81 -26.32 21.85
C HIS A 474 6.63 -25.11 22.34
N THR A 475 6.32 -24.66 23.56
CA THR A 475 6.99 -23.52 24.22
C THR A 475 7.59 -23.90 25.56
N ILE A 476 8.65 -23.19 25.96
CA ILE A 476 9.22 -23.27 27.31
C ILE A 476 9.22 -21.87 27.94
N THR A 477 8.71 -21.77 29.16
CA THR A 477 8.44 -20.50 29.84
C THR A 477 9.31 -20.34 31.09
N LEU A 478 9.95 -19.19 31.21
CA LEU A 478 10.63 -18.71 32.42
C LEU A 478 9.87 -17.53 33.00
N THR A 479 9.50 -17.60 34.27
CA THR A 479 8.82 -16.52 35.01
C THR A 479 9.76 -15.92 36.06
N GLY A 480 9.45 -14.72 36.57
CA GLY A 480 10.20 -14.13 37.68
C GLY A 480 11.52 -13.45 37.29
N LEU A 481 11.72 -13.14 36.01
CA LEU A 481 12.97 -12.57 35.52
C LEU A 481 13.10 -11.07 35.90
N ARG A 482 14.29 -10.68 36.35
CA ARG A 482 14.66 -9.27 36.63
C ARG A 482 15.91 -8.78 35.91
N SER A 483 16.65 -9.68 35.28
CA SER A 483 17.83 -9.35 34.48
C SER A 483 17.90 -10.25 33.26
N PHE A 484 18.40 -9.72 32.15
CA PHE A 484 18.46 -10.37 30.85
C PHE A 484 19.90 -10.48 30.36
N SER A 485 20.16 -11.52 29.57
CA SER A 485 21.46 -11.84 28.99
C SER A 485 21.23 -12.86 27.85
N ALA A 486 22.17 -13.77 27.58
CA ALA A 486 21.96 -14.92 26.70
C ALA A 486 21.19 -16.05 27.40
N TYR A 487 20.24 -16.62 26.67
CA TYR A 487 19.42 -17.78 27.05
C TYR A 487 19.55 -18.86 25.98
N ALA A 488 19.70 -20.12 26.38
CA ALA A 488 19.74 -21.27 25.49
C ALA A 488 18.77 -22.35 25.98
N VAL A 489 18.08 -23.01 25.07
CA VAL A 489 17.24 -24.18 25.36
C VAL A 489 18.03 -25.43 24.99
N GLY A 490 18.10 -26.41 25.89
CA GLY A 490 18.79 -27.66 25.62
C GLY A 490 18.22 -28.84 26.40
N GLU A 491 18.50 -30.04 25.89
CA GLU A 491 18.10 -31.30 26.52
C GLU A 491 19.02 -31.66 27.69
N THR A 492 18.43 -31.89 28.86
CA THR A 492 19.17 -32.20 30.07
C THR A 492 19.65 -33.65 30.10
N ILE A 493 20.88 -33.87 30.60
CA ILE A 493 21.45 -35.20 30.78
C ILE A 493 20.94 -35.77 32.12
N PRO A 494 20.47 -37.04 32.19
CA PRO A 494 20.07 -37.68 33.45
C PRO A 494 21.31 -38.14 34.23
N ALA A 495 22.02 -37.20 34.84
CA ALA A 495 23.05 -37.44 35.86
C ALA A 495 23.33 -36.15 36.64
N MET A 496 22.30 -35.60 37.30
CA MET A 496 22.37 -34.78 38.52
C MET A 496 20.92 -34.42 38.90
N GLN A 497 20.18 -35.45 39.34
CA GLN A 497 19.08 -35.25 40.27
C GLN A 497 19.69 -35.48 41.65
N ASP A 498 19.96 -34.38 42.35
CA ASP A 498 19.68 -34.21 43.78
C ASP A 498 20.36 -32.91 44.24
N VAL A 499 19.51 -31.92 44.54
CA VAL A 499 19.48 -31.08 45.75
C VAL A 499 18.64 -29.86 45.38
N VAL A 500 17.33 -29.99 45.64
CA VAL A 500 16.47 -28.86 45.95
C VAL A 500 16.27 -28.91 47.46
N GLY A 501 16.74 -27.88 48.16
CA GLY A 501 16.49 -27.65 49.59
C GLY A 501 16.79 -26.19 49.94
N PRO A 502 15.94 -25.51 50.73
CA PRO A 502 15.79 -24.05 50.73
C PRO A 502 16.80 -23.37 51.66
N ILE A 503 17.33 -22.20 51.29
CA ILE A 503 17.97 -21.30 52.26
C ILE A 503 17.63 -19.83 51.92
N PHE A 504 16.58 -19.32 52.55
CA PHE A 504 16.46 -17.91 52.91
C PHE A 504 16.92 -17.77 54.38
N GLY A 505 17.80 -16.81 54.67
CA GLY A 505 18.03 -16.34 56.04
C GLY A 505 19.51 -16.21 56.46
N PRO A 506 19.95 -15.03 56.93
CA PRO A 506 21.36 -14.72 57.21
C PRO A 506 21.76 -15.11 58.64
N LEU A 507 23.04 -15.37 58.92
CA LEU A 507 23.79 -14.89 60.11
C LEU A 507 25.20 -15.54 60.19
N VAL A 508 26.21 -14.67 60.22
CA VAL A 508 27.30 -14.61 61.21
C VAL A 508 28.22 -15.83 61.42
N GLY A 509 29.49 -15.61 61.10
CA GLY A 509 30.57 -15.79 62.09
C GLY A 509 31.48 -17.02 61.98
N PRO A 510 32.72 -16.94 62.52
CA PRO A 510 33.96 -17.34 61.83
C PRO A 510 34.72 -18.49 62.53
N ILE A 511 35.87 -18.93 61.97
CA ILE A 511 37.05 -19.64 62.57
C ILE A 511 37.66 -20.58 61.51
N GLN A 512 38.96 -20.85 61.32
CA GLN A 512 40.29 -20.33 61.68
C GLN A 512 41.27 -21.00 60.67
N GLY A 513 42.40 -20.33 60.37
CA GLY A 513 43.46 -20.72 59.40
C GLY A 513 44.39 -21.87 59.85
N PRO A 514 45.61 -22.09 59.25
CA PRO A 514 46.63 -21.05 58.95
C PRO A 514 47.25 -21.07 57.51
N ILE A 515 47.51 -19.90 56.90
CA ILE A 515 48.82 -19.17 56.65
C ILE A 515 49.72 -19.90 55.61
N ILE A 516 50.07 -19.35 54.43
CA ILE A 516 51.14 -18.34 54.13
C ILE A 516 50.84 -17.53 52.84
N GLY A 517 51.06 -16.19 52.84
CA GLY A 517 51.34 -15.34 51.65
C GLY A 517 50.50 -14.05 51.49
N PRO A 518 51.07 -12.81 51.55
CA PRO A 518 50.30 -11.61 51.89
C PRO A 518 49.76 -10.81 50.69
N LEU A 519 48.46 -10.50 50.74
CA LEU A 519 47.81 -9.36 50.10
C LEU A 519 47.46 -8.33 51.18
N ARG A 520 47.73 -7.04 50.96
CA ARG A 520 46.94 -5.93 51.56
C ARG A 520 47.27 -4.57 50.92
N GLY A 521 46.22 -3.88 50.50
CA GLY A 521 46.17 -2.44 50.24
C GLY A 521 44.71 -2.03 50.04
N PRO A 522 44.09 -1.23 50.94
CA PRO A 522 42.68 -0.89 50.88
C PRO A 522 42.37 0.48 50.24
N ILE A 523 41.08 0.61 49.95
CA ILE A 523 40.27 1.69 49.37
C ILE A 523 40.40 3.04 50.13
N PRO A 524 40.17 4.21 49.48
CA PRO A 524 40.60 5.52 49.95
C PRO A 524 39.66 6.20 50.95
N ASP A 525 40.29 6.93 51.89
CA ASP A 525 39.65 7.90 52.78
C ASP A 525 40.29 9.29 52.56
N TYR A 526 39.45 10.33 52.58
CA TYR A 526 39.78 11.73 52.29
C TYR A 526 40.44 12.37 53.52
N SER A 527 41.76 12.39 53.58
CA SER A 527 42.55 13.38 54.34
C SER A 527 44.04 13.28 53.98
N GLY A 528 44.65 14.31 53.38
CA GLY A 528 46.10 14.26 53.16
C GLY A 528 46.83 15.28 52.27
N THR A 529 46.18 16.25 51.63
CA THR A 529 46.86 17.18 50.69
C THR A 529 47.72 18.28 51.37
N LEU A 530 48.25 18.06 52.59
CA LEU A 530 48.87 19.12 53.39
C LEU A 530 50.16 18.73 54.14
N ARG A 531 50.79 17.58 53.84
CA ARG A 531 52.01 17.13 54.53
C ARG A 531 53.26 16.95 53.65
N TRP A 532 53.16 17.29 52.37
CA TRP A 532 54.26 17.31 51.39
C TRP A 532 54.91 18.71 51.23
N ILE A 533 54.22 19.78 51.63
CA ILE A 533 54.77 21.16 51.58
C ILE A 533 55.72 21.45 52.78
N LEU A 534 55.75 20.58 53.79
CA LEU A 534 56.43 20.84 55.08
C LEU A 534 57.87 20.29 55.22
N ASN A 535 58.46 19.69 54.18
CA ASN A 535 59.83 19.12 54.24
C ASN A 535 60.85 19.80 53.30
N LEU A 536 60.64 21.07 52.94
CA LEU A 536 61.63 21.91 52.26
C LEU A 536 62.27 22.95 53.21
N LEU A 537 62.42 22.58 54.49
CA LEU A 537 62.90 23.47 55.57
C LEU A 537 64.05 22.86 56.40
N SER A 538 64.76 21.86 55.87
CA SER A 538 65.90 21.22 56.56
C SER A 538 67.29 21.61 56.03
N ASP A 539 67.40 22.35 54.92
CA ASP A 539 68.70 22.62 54.27
C ASP A 539 69.20 24.07 54.41
N VAL A 540 68.51 24.92 55.18
CA VAL A 540 68.92 26.33 55.36
C VAL A 540 69.69 26.57 56.68
N GLN A 541 69.78 25.55 57.54
CA GLN A 541 70.37 25.69 58.88
C GLN A 541 71.89 25.41 58.95
N GLN A 542 72.55 25.09 57.83
CA GLN A 542 73.97 24.68 57.79
C GLN A 542 74.89 25.61 56.98
N LEU A 543 74.45 26.85 56.72
CA LEU A 543 75.24 27.88 56.01
C LEU A 543 75.49 29.16 56.84
N MET A 544 75.04 29.20 58.10
CA MET A 544 75.10 30.41 58.95
C MET A 544 76.33 30.53 59.87
N GLU A 545 77.34 29.65 59.79
CA GLU A 545 78.40 29.60 60.82
C GLU A 545 79.83 30.07 60.43
N ASN A 546 80.09 30.70 59.28
CA ASN A 546 81.47 31.14 58.95
C ASN A 546 81.63 32.60 58.44
N MET A 547 81.90 33.52 59.40
CA MET A 547 82.75 34.75 59.33
C MET A 547 82.37 35.95 58.40
N PRO A 548 82.99 37.15 58.54
CA PRO A 548 82.85 38.16 59.59
C PRO A 548 82.46 39.57 59.03
N ALA A 549 82.23 40.53 59.92
CA ALA A 549 81.77 41.89 59.64
C ALA A 549 82.76 42.79 58.84
N LEU A 550 82.21 43.64 57.96
CA LEU A 550 82.75 44.90 57.39
C LEU A 550 81.55 45.65 56.74
N GLU A 551 80.93 46.59 57.43
CA GLU A 551 81.11 48.06 57.33
C GLU A 551 80.55 48.76 56.06
N ASN A 552 79.52 49.58 56.31
CA ASN A 552 79.15 50.84 55.65
C ASN A 552 78.77 50.87 54.16
N LEU A 553 77.48 50.68 53.86
CA LEU A 553 76.75 51.32 52.75
C LEU A 553 75.29 51.63 53.18
N PRO A 554 74.66 52.72 52.69
CA PRO A 554 73.43 53.28 53.25
C PRO A 554 72.22 52.42 52.91
N THR A 555 71.53 51.85 53.91
CA THR A 555 70.30 51.09 53.69
C THR A 555 69.09 52.02 53.66
N THR A 556 68.70 52.46 52.46
CA THR A 556 67.31 52.87 52.20
C THR A 556 66.39 51.69 52.48
N PRO A 557 65.25 51.87 53.19
CA PRO A 557 64.32 50.77 53.45
C PRO A 557 63.85 50.16 52.12
N PRO A 558 63.76 48.81 52.02
CA PRO A 558 63.51 48.11 50.76
C PRO A 558 62.13 48.43 50.15
N VAL A 559 61.19 48.94 50.95
CA VAL A 559 59.85 49.33 50.53
C VAL A 559 59.46 50.66 51.17
N GLU A 560 58.95 51.59 50.37
CA GLU A 560 58.44 52.89 50.81
C GLU A 560 56.91 52.92 50.63
N VAL A 561 56.17 53.32 51.67
CA VAL A 561 54.70 53.35 51.67
C VAL A 561 54.18 54.77 51.81
N THR A 562 53.19 55.13 51.01
CA THR A 562 52.45 56.40 51.11
C THR A 562 50.95 56.13 51.27
N PRO A 563 50.27 56.73 52.27
CA PRO A 563 50.78 57.70 53.26
C PRO A 563 51.78 57.08 54.24
N SER A 564 52.76 57.88 54.70
CA SER A 564 53.84 57.44 55.59
C SER A 564 53.30 56.94 56.94
N PRO A 565 53.94 55.96 57.62
CA PRO A 565 53.48 55.40 58.90
C PRO A 565 53.25 56.44 60.01
N SER A 566 54.00 57.55 59.99
CA SER A 566 53.86 58.66 60.93
C SER A 566 52.65 59.57 60.68
N ALA A 567 52.06 59.56 59.49
CA ALA A 567 50.91 60.40 59.14
C ALA A 567 49.57 59.75 59.52
N GLY A 568 49.49 58.41 59.47
CA GLY A 568 48.25 57.67 59.66
C GLY A 568 47.18 58.00 58.61
N ILE A 569 46.01 57.38 58.73
CA ILE A 569 44.83 57.64 57.90
C ILE A 569 43.75 58.20 58.82
N SER A 570 43.34 59.44 58.60
CA SER A 570 42.24 60.07 59.36
C SER A 570 41.12 60.44 58.40
N LEU A 571 39.92 59.91 58.64
CA LEU A 571 38.73 60.15 57.81
C LEU A 571 37.57 60.61 58.70
N ASP A 572 36.90 61.69 58.30
CA ASP A 572 35.62 62.11 58.86
C ASP A 572 34.53 61.64 57.89
N MET A 573 33.62 60.77 58.35
CA MET A 573 32.63 60.09 57.50
C MET A 573 31.22 60.11 58.12
N TYR A 574 30.19 60.04 57.29
CA TYR A 574 28.79 59.90 57.73
C TYR A 574 28.30 58.44 57.61
N PRO A 575 27.25 58.03 58.35
CA PRO A 575 26.62 56.72 58.15
C PRO A 575 26.13 56.56 56.70
N GLY A 576 26.43 55.41 56.08
CA GLY A 576 26.14 55.09 54.68
C GLY A 576 27.24 55.48 53.68
N GLU A 577 28.22 56.30 54.11
CA GLU A 577 29.29 56.80 53.24
C GLU A 577 30.36 55.72 52.97
N THR A 578 30.90 55.72 51.75
CA THR A 578 31.99 54.84 51.32
C THR A 578 33.14 55.64 50.74
N ALA A 579 34.34 55.48 51.29
CA ALA A 579 35.56 56.14 50.82
C ALA A 579 36.58 55.09 50.34
N ARG A 580 37.33 55.42 49.29
CA ARG A 580 38.43 54.57 48.79
C ARG A 580 39.76 55.29 48.99
N VAL A 581 40.68 54.66 49.71
CA VAL A 581 42.00 55.23 50.02
C VAL A 581 43.08 54.34 49.39
N PRO A 582 43.83 54.83 48.38
CA PRO A 582 44.96 54.10 47.85
C PRO A 582 46.12 54.08 48.84
N LEU A 583 46.63 52.89 49.16
CA LEU A 583 47.92 52.70 49.80
C LEU A 583 48.94 52.37 48.72
N THR A 584 49.86 53.29 48.44
CA THR A 584 50.89 53.09 47.41
C THR A 584 52.16 52.56 48.04
N VAL A 585 52.72 51.52 47.44
CA VAL A 585 53.89 50.79 47.91
C VAL A 585 54.92 50.81 46.79
N LYS A 586 56.04 51.51 47.00
CA LYS A 586 57.16 51.55 46.06
C LYS A 586 58.21 50.53 46.47
N ASN A 587 58.59 49.65 45.56
CA ASN A 587 59.64 48.68 45.79
C ASN A 587 61.00 49.29 45.40
N ASN A 588 61.82 49.61 46.39
CA ASN A 588 63.16 50.16 46.20
C ASN A 588 64.24 49.06 46.23
N SER A 589 63.85 47.78 46.19
CA SER A 589 64.77 46.63 46.14
C SER A 589 64.92 46.08 44.72
N ASP A 590 66.03 45.39 44.47
CA ASP A 590 66.36 44.80 43.16
C ASP A 590 65.57 43.51 42.85
N THR A 591 64.67 43.09 43.76
CA THR A 591 63.85 41.88 43.62
C THR A 591 62.36 42.17 43.79
N PRO A 592 61.45 41.45 43.12
CA PRO A 592 60.01 41.66 43.28
C PRO A 592 59.56 41.41 44.72
N VAL A 593 58.75 42.30 45.29
CA VAL A 593 58.23 42.19 46.66
C VAL A 593 56.72 41.96 46.63
N VAL A 594 56.26 40.94 47.35
CA VAL A 594 54.83 40.71 47.60
C VAL A 594 54.43 41.41 48.89
N VAL A 595 53.48 42.33 48.81
CA VAL A 595 52.95 43.06 49.98
C VAL A 595 51.54 42.59 50.27
N THR A 596 51.33 42.07 51.48
CA THR A 596 50.02 41.61 51.97
C THR A 596 49.47 42.60 52.99
N ALA A 597 48.19 42.94 52.91
CA ALA A 597 47.52 43.87 53.82
C ALA A 597 46.61 43.14 54.82
N SER A 598 46.64 43.56 56.08
CA SER A 598 45.71 43.11 57.13
C SER A 598 45.19 44.29 57.95
N LYS A 599 44.11 44.08 58.71
CA LYS A 599 43.41 45.13 59.48
C LYS A 599 43.08 44.63 60.89
N THR A 600 43.23 45.48 61.90
CA THR A 600 42.84 45.18 63.29
C THR A 600 42.25 46.42 64.00
N GLY A 601 41.59 46.22 65.14
CA GLY A 601 40.99 47.30 65.94
C GLY A 601 39.52 47.59 65.60
N GLN A 602 38.97 48.68 66.16
CA GLN A 602 37.54 49.01 66.05
C GLN A 602 37.11 49.40 64.64
N THR A 603 38.05 49.85 63.80
CA THR A 603 37.80 50.21 62.39
C THR A 603 37.80 49.00 61.44
N ALA A 604 38.19 47.80 61.90
CA ALA A 604 38.29 46.61 61.06
C ALA A 604 36.94 46.18 60.42
N GLY A 605 35.83 46.47 61.11
CA GLY A 605 34.46 46.25 60.61
C GLY A 605 34.01 47.23 59.53
N PHE A 606 34.71 48.37 59.37
CA PHE A 606 34.42 49.38 58.35
C PHE A 606 35.33 49.27 57.14
N ILE A 607 36.48 48.61 57.29
CA ILE A 607 37.53 48.55 56.27
C ILE A 607 37.43 47.25 55.48
N SER A 608 37.61 47.28 54.17
CA SER A 608 37.82 46.11 53.30
C SER A 608 38.91 46.40 52.27
N PHE A 609 39.45 45.36 51.63
CA PHE A 609 40.47 45.50 50.56
C PHE A 609 39.87 44.98 49.25
N GLU A 610 40.05 45.69 48.14
CA GLU A 610 39.66 45.18 46.81
C GLU A 610 40.47 43.93 46.46
N GLU A 611 41.79 44.01 46.64
CA GLU A 611 42.72 42.88 46.61
C GLU A 611 43.68 43.00 47.81
N PRO A 612 43.75 42.01 48.71
CA PRO A 612 44.52 42.11 49.96
C PRO A 612 46.03 41.86 49.78
N PHE A 613 46.51 41.66 48.55
CA PHE A 613 47.93 41.54 48.24
C PHE A 613 48.27 42.18 46.90
N VAL A 614 49.51 42.64 46.73
CA VAL A 614 50.04 43.16 45.46
C VAL A 614 51.49 42.72 45.27
N VAL A 615 51.86 42.34 44.05
CA VAL A 615 53.25 42.01 43.69
C VAL A 615 53.85 43.24 43.01
N VAL A 616 54.91 43.81 43.58
CA VAL A 616 55.55 45.03 43.09
C VAL A 616 56.94 44.71 42.55
N GLN A 617 57.16 44.94 41.26
CA GLN A 617 58.44 44.71 40.61
C GLN A 617 59.51 45.72 41.10
N PRO A 618 60.81 45.42 40.94
CA PRO A 618 61.89 46.36 41.29
C PRO A 618 61.69 47.73 40.63
N GLY A 619 61.69 48.80 41.42
CA GLY A 619 61.53 50.18 40.94
C GLY A 619 60.08 50.63 40.68
N ASP A 620 59.12 49.70 40.64
CA ASP A 620 57.70 49.99 40.38
C ASP A 620 56.93 50.36 41.65
N VAL A 621 55.73 50.93 41.44
CA VAL A 621 54.79 51.31 42.49
C VAL A 621 53.53 50.45 42.40
N GLY A 622 53.31 49.60 43.40
CA GLY A 622 52.06 48.87 43.59
C GLY A 622 51.04 49.68 44.38
N ARG A 623 49.75 49.36 44.22
CA ARG A 623 48.66 50.01 44.96
C ARG A 623 47.76 48.96 45.59
N VAL A 624 47.50 49.09 46.89
CA VAL A 624 46.47 48.35 47.61
C VAL A 624 45.32 49.31 47.92
N MET A 625 44.12 49.03 47.40
CA MET A 625 42.96 49.89 47.63
C MET A 625 42.22 49.51 48.91
N LEU A 626 42.19 50.44 49.86
CA LEU A 626 41.43 50.36 51.10
C LEU A 626 40.03 50.93 50.86
N VAL A 627 38.98 50.12 51.01
CA VAL A 627 37.59 50.57 50.91
C VAL A 627 37.01 50.66 52.32
N VAL A 628 36.71 51.88 52.76
CA VAL A 628 36.10 52.17 54.06
C VAL A 628 34.61 52.44 53.85
N HIS A 629 33.74 51.59 54.40
CA HIS A 629 32.29 51.73 54.37
C HIS A 629 31.74 51.82 55.79
N ILE A 630 30.94 52.85 56.07
CA ILE A 630 30.29 53.03 57.37
C ILE A 630 28.84 52.54 57.28
N PRO A 631 28.44 51.47 57.98
CA PRO A 631 27.05 51.02 57.99
C PRO A 631 26.07 52.10 58.48
N ASP A 632 24.86 52.14 57.92
CA ASP A 632 23.85 53.19 58.17
C ASP A 632 23.48 53.40 59.65
N ASN A 633 23.60 52.35 60.48
CA ASN A 633 23.25 52.38 61.91
C ASN A 633 24.45 52.63 62.84
N THR A 634 25.59 53.09 62.31
CA THR A 634 26.80 53.34 63.11
C THR A 634 26.63 54.57 63.99
N GLN A 635 26.88 54.43 65.29
CA GLN A 635 26.75 55.54 66.25
C GLN A 635 27.85 56.60 66.05
N LYS A 636 27.52 57.87 66.27
CA LYS A 636 28.51 58.96 66.22
C LYS A 636 29.63 58.72 67.23
N GLY A 637 30.87 58.87 66.80
CA GLY A 637 32.02 58.55 67.64
C GLY A 637 33.33 58.47 66.87
N LEU A 638 34.45 58.42 67.59
CA LEU A 638 35.78 58.23 67.02
C LEU A 638 36.16 56.75 67.16
N TYR A 639 36.37 56.09 66.03
CA TYR A 639 36.79 54.69 65.92
C TYR A 639 38.26 54.64 65.54
N THR A 640 39.03 53.77 66.21
CA THR A 640 40.47 53.65 65.98
C THR A 640 40.87 52.20 65.70
N GLY A 641 41.82 52.02 64.80
CA GLY A 641 42.41 50.71 64.47
C GLY A 641 43.68 50.89 63.65
N THR A 642 44.24 49.79 63.15
CA THR A 642 45.53 49.80 62.45
C THR A 642 45.46 48.90 61.23
N VAL A 643 46.05 49.36 60.13
CA VAL A 643 46.29 48.55 58.92
C VAL A 643 47.75 48.15 58.90
N PHE A 644 48.02 46.86 58.73
CA PHE A 644 49.37 46.32 58.64
C PHE A 644 49.68 45.96 57.18
N LEU A 645 50.85 46.36 56.71
CA LEU A 645 51.38 45.92 55.43
C LEU A 645 52.60 45.04 55.68
N TYR A 646 52.60 43.83 55.11
CA TYR A 646 53.66 42.83 55.26
C TYR A 646 54.43 42.72 53.94
N PRO A 647 55.58 43.39 53.78
CA PRO A 647 56.45 43.23 52.63
C PRO A 647 57.28 41.94 52.74
N GLY A 648 56.70 40.82 52.34
CA GLY A 648 57.33 39.50 52.40
C GLY A 648 57.30 38.83 53.79
N ILE A 649 57.82 37.60 53.86
CA ILE A 649 57.64 36.68 55.01
C ILE A 649 58.61 36.98 56.18
N THR A 650 59.69 37.73 55.93
CA THR A 650 60.80 37.96 56.88
C THR A 650 60.98 39.41 57.33
N GLN A 651 60.14 40.34 56.86
CA GLN A 651 60.23 41.76 57.20
C GLN A 651 59.22 42.15 58.29
N THR A 652 59.59 43.10 59.15
CA THR A 652 58.69 43.68 60.15
C THR A 652 57.51 44.38 59.46
N PRO A 653 56.27 44.18 59.95
CA PRO A 653 55.10 44.80 59.32
C PRO A 653 55.13 46.32 59.48
N ILE A 654 54.70 47.01 58.44
CA ILE A 654 54.53 48.46 58.44
C ILE A 654 53.14 48.75 59.02
N GLU A 655 53.10 49.43 60.18
CA GLU A 655 51.87 49.77 60.88
C GLU A 655 51.36 51.15 60.46
N ILE A 656 50.13 51.22 59.97
CA ILE A 656 49.48 52.49 59.60
C ILE A 656 48.27 52.69 60.51
N PRO A 657 48.31 53.66 61.46
CA PRO A 657 47.20 53.92 62.35
C PRO A 657 46.03 54.56 61.58
N VAL A 658 44.82 54.07 61.81
CA VAL A 658 43.58 54.54 61.17
C VAL A 658 42.62 55.11 62.21
N LYS A 659 42.18 56.35 62.01
CA LYS A 659 41.18 57.05 62.81
C LYS A 659 39.99 57.42 61.94
N ILE A 660 38.81 56.91 62.27
CA ILE A 660 37.56 57.23 61.57
C ILE A 660 36.64 57.95 62.54
N ARG A 661 36.30 59.21 62.27
CA ARG A 661 35.33 59.97 63.05
C ARG A 661 33.99 59.96 62.33
N VAL A 662 33.00 59.31 62.94
CA VAL A 662 31.63 59.28 62.43
C VAL A 662 30.89 60.54 62.91
N LEU A 663 30.55 61.43 61.98
CA LEU A 663 29.93 62.74 62.24
C LEU A 663 28.40 62.64 62.31
N ALA A 664 27.77 63.56 63.05
CA ALA A 664 26.31 63.70 63.07
C ALA A 664 25.84 64.43 61.80
N PRO A 665 24.81 63.93 61.08
CA PRO A 665 24.37 64.52 59.82
C PRO A 665 23.79 65.93 60.06
N THR A 666 24.35 66.92 59.37
CA THR A 666 23.84 68.30 59.32
C THR A 666 22.76 68.35 58.22
N ARG A 667 21.54 68.75 58.60
CA ARG A 667 20.36 68.71 57.72
C ARG A 667 20.26 69.93 56.83
N SER A 668 20.53 69.72 55.55
CA SER A 668 19.77 70.26 54.41
C SER A 668 20.10 69.40 53.19
N LEU A 669 19.43 68.25 53.05
CA LEU A 669 19.71 67.27 52.00
C LEU A 669 18.60 67.27 50.95
N LEU A 670 18.91 67.73 49.74
CA LEU A 670 18.13 67.40 48.54
C LEU A 670 18.81 66.21 47.85
N ASP A 671 18.11 65.09 47.69
CA ASP A 671 18.58 63.91 46.95
C ASP A 671 17.91 63.81 45.57
N VAL A 672 18.64 63.28 44.59
CA VAL A 672 18.20 63.18 43.19
C VAL A 672 18.26 61.72 42.77
N ARG A 673 17.19 61.21 42.16
CA ARG A 673 17.17 59.91 41.48
C ARG A 673 16.77 60.10 40.03
N ILE A 674 17.34 59.28 39.14
CA ILE A 674 16.99 59.26 37.72
C ILE A 674 16.73 57.83 37.27
N ALA A 675 15.66 57.62 36.52
CA ALA A 675 15.32 56.34 35.88
C ALA A 675 15.05 56.54 34.38
N ALA A 676 15.66 55.70 33.54
CA ALA A 676 15.35 55.67 32.12
C ALA A 676 14.03 54.91 31.91
N LEU A 677 13.00 55.56 31.37
CA LEU A 677 11.67 54.95 31.19
C LEU A 677 11.62 54.01 29.98
N LEU A 678 12.52 54.20 29.01
CA LEU A 678 12.71 53.29 27.88
C LEU A 678 14.07 52.60 28.04
N PRO A 679 14.14 51.26 27.95
CA PRO A 679 15.38 50.50 28.11
C PRO A 679 16.33 50.64 26.91
N SER A 680 15.80 50.95 25.72
CA SER A 680 16.56 51.31 24.52
C SER A 680 15.81 52.31 23.65
N VAL A 681 16.53 53.25 23.01
CA VAL A 681 15.95 54.25 22.11
C VAL A 681 16.81 54.40 20.84
N PRO A 682 16.21 54.42 19.63
CA PRO A 682 16.95 54.62 18.39
C PRO A 682 17.54 56.04 18.27
N PRO A 683 18.64 56.24 17.51
CA PRO A 683 19.15 57.57 17.18
C PRO A 683 18.06 58.50 16.62
N GLY A 684 18.08 59.78 17.02
CA GLY A 684 17.09 60.79 16.61
C GLY A 684 15.75 60.78 17.35
N LYS A 685 15.48 59.78 18.20
CA LYS A 685 14.26 59.70 19.03
C LYS A 685 14.51 60.26 20.44
N TYR A 686 13.43 60.49 21.19
CA TYR A 686 13.50 61.04 22.55
C TYR A 686 13.55 59.91 23.58
N GLN A 687 14.56 59.95 24.43
CA GLN A 687 14.60 59.18 25.66
C GLN A 687 13.84 59.95 26.75
N LYS A 688 12.92 59.28 27.44
CA LYS A 688 12.25 59.86 28.60
C LYS A 688 12.96 59.38 29.86
N ALA A 689 13.36 60.32 30.70
CA ALA A 689 13.95 60.07 32.00
C ALA A 689 13.03 60.60 33.08
N GLU A 690 12.66 59.77 34.04
CA GLU A 690 11.97 60.23 35.24
C GLU A 690 13.04 60.67 36.25
N VAL A 691 13.00 61.94 36.64
CA VAL A 691 13.86 62.50 37.68
C VAL A 691 13.03 62.77 38.91
N THR A 692 13.42 62.19 40.04
CA THR A 692 12.76 62.38 41.33
C THR A 692 13.69 63.14 42.26
N LEU A 693 13.22 64.26 42.77
CA LEU A 693 13.88 65.03 43.82
C LEU A 693 13.23 64.70 45.17
N TYR A 694 14.03 64.49 46.19
CA TYR A 694 13.58 64.31 47.56
C TYR A 694 14.13 65.45 48.43
N ASN A 695 13.25 66.25 49.02
CA ASN A 695 13.63 67.22 50.05
C ASN A 695 13.65 66.50 51.40
N MET A 696 14.85 66.22 51.90
CA MET A 696 15.09 65.60 53.21
C MET A 696 15.61 66.61 54.24
N GLY A 697 15.49 67.92 53.96
CA GLY A 697 15.86 69.03 54.85
C GLY A 697 14.72 69.51 55.77
N GLU A 698 15.01 70.48 56.65
CA GLU A 698 14.03 71.07 57.58
C GLU A 698 13.27 72.28 56.98
N GLU A 699 13.70 72.76 55.80
CA GLU A 699 13.02 73.80 55.01
C GLU A 699 11.78 73.20 54.32
N SER A 700 10.63 73.86 54.46
CA SER A 700 9.37 73.36 53.90
C SER A 700 9.30 73.38 52.37
N ARG A 701 10.20 74.12 51.70
CA ARG A 701 10.28 74.19 50.23
C ARG A 701 11.68 74.58 49.76
N VAL A 702 12.23 73.83 48.80
CA VAL A 702 13.51 74.12 48.13
C VAL A 702 13.29 74.26 46.63
N ASP A 703 13.73 75.37 46.05
CA ASP A 703 13.75 75.56 44.59
C ASP A 703 15.11 75.08 44.04
N ALA A 704 15.10 74.01 43.22
CA ALA A 704 16.27 73.39 42.64
C ALA A 704 16.25 73.48 41.11
N VAL A 705 17.39 73.82 40.50
CA VAL A 705 17.57 73.81 39.05
C VAL A 705 18.17 72.47 38.65
N VAL A 706 17.40 71.66 37.94
CA VAL A 706 17.78 70.31 37.49
C VAL A 706 18.21 70.33 36.04
N ARG A 707 19.41 69.80 35.77
CA ARG A 707 19.95 69.57 34.43
C ARG A 707 20.02 68.09 34.16
N VAL A 708 19.38 67.63 33.08
CA VAL A 708 19.49 66.25 32.60
C VAL A 708 20.35 66.25 31.34
N GLN A 709 21.46 65.53 31.40
CA GLN A 709 22.46 65.45 30.35
C GLN A 709 22.54 64.03 29.80
N LEU A 710 22.65 63.90 28.48
CA LEU A 710 23.03 62.67 27.80
C LEU A 710 24.55 62.70 27.57
N VAL A 711 25.27 61.73 28.09
CA VAL A 711 26.73 61.72 28.14
C VAL A 711 27.26 60.44 27.48
N ASP A 712 28.24 60.59 26.60
CA ASP A 712 28.98 59.47 26.01
C ASP A 712 29.96 58.89 27.06
N PRO A 713 29.97 57.57 27.31
CA PRO A 713 30.77 56.96 28.37
C PRO A 713 32.28 56.98 28.08
N ASP A 714 32.68 56.99 26.81
CA ASP A 714 34.09 56.85 26.40
C ASP A 714 34.77 58.22 26.35
N SER A 715 34.07 59.22 25.80
CA SER A 715 34.59 60.59 25.65
C SER A 715 34.20 61.53 26.79
N LEU A 716 33.24 61.13 27.63
CA LEU A 716 32.60 61.96 28.67
C LEU A 716 31.97 63.26 28.12
N ALA A 717 31.77 63.35 26.80
CA ALA A 717 31.16 64.49 26.16
C ALA A 717 29.65 64.54 26.43
N VAL A 718 29.14 65.71 26.79
CA VAL A 718 27.69 65.95 26.88
C VAL A 718 27.14 66.10 25.47
N LEU A 719 26.37 65.11 25.03
CA LEU A 719 25.78 65.05 23.69
C LEU A 719 24.50 65.87 23.58
N ASN A 720 23.76 65.99 24.69
CA ASN A 720 22.58 66.84 24.80
C ASN A 720 22.30 67.18 26.27
N GLU A 721 21.62 68.30 26.53
CA GLU A 721 21.27 68.76 27.88
C GLU A 721 19.90 69.46 27.89
N VAL A 722 19.12 69.22 28.94
CA VAL A 722 17.84 69.89 29.21
C VAL A 722 17.85 70.40 30.65
N GLU A 723 17.52 71.68 30.84
CA GLU A 723 17.44 72.31 32.16
C GLU A 723 15.98 72.61 32.54
N GLU A 724 15.60 72.32 33.78
CA GLU A 724 14.26 72.56 34.32
C GLU A 724 14.33 72.96 35.80
N THR A 725 13.55 73.96 36.21
CA THR A 725 13.47 74.40 37.62
C THR A 725 12.33 73.68 38.34
N MET A 726 12.62 73.12 39.50
CA MET A 726 11.71 72.29 40.29
C MET A 726 11.65 72.79 41.73
N ALA A 727 10.43 73.11 42.19
CA ALA A 727 10.16 73.46 43.58
C ALA A 727 9.71 72.20 44.34
N VAL A 728 10.43 71.81 45.39
CA VAL A 728 10.21 70.54 46.09
C VAL A 728 9.95 70.80 47.57
N GLU A 729 8.78 70.37 48.05
CA GLU A 729 8.42 70.44 49.47
C GLU A 729 8.81 69.15 50.21
N THR A 730 8.46 67.97 49.66
CA THR A 730 8.79 66.65 50.22
C THR A 730 9.43 65.74 49.18
N SER A 731 8.74 65.45 48.08
CA SER A 731 9.29 64.77 46.91
C SER A 731 8.56 65.17 45.63
N LEU A 732 9.28 65.32 44.53
CA LEU A 732 8.71 65.65 43.22
C LEU A 732 9.35 64.80 42.13
N SER A 733 8.55 63.98 41.44
CA SER A 733 8.94 63.27 40.23
C SER A 733 8.52 64.05 38.98
N ARG A 734 9.41 64.16 38.01
CA ARG A 734 9.11 64.78 36.71
C ARG A 734 9.77 64.01 35.58
N VAL A 735 9.03 63.84 34.49
CA VAL A 735 9.52 63.13 33.29
C VAL A 735 10.07 64.16 32.31
N ILE A 736 11.38 64.10 32.07
CA ILE A 736 12.10 64.97 31.16
C ILE A 736 12.45 64.17 29.90
N ALA A 737 12.13 64.72 28.73
CA ALA A 737 12.42 64.10 27.45
C ALA A 737 13.70 64.72 26.84
N ILE A 738 14.71 63.89 26.60
CA ILE A 738 15.98 64.28 26.00
C ILE A 738 16.15 63.63 24.63
N LYS A 739 16.50 64.42 23.61
CA LYS A 739 16.66 63.91 22.23
C LYS A 739 18.02 63.24 22.07
N VAL A 740 18.05 61.99 21.62
CA VAL A 740 19.29 61.31 21.23
C VAL A 740 19.74 61.86 19.87
N PRO A 741 21.01 62.25 19.69
CA PRO A 741 21.53 62.72 18.39
C PRO A 741 21.29 61.69 17.26
N GLU A 742 21.09 62.17 16.04
CA GLU A 742 20.83 61.31 14.86
C GLU A 742 22.05 60.49 14.44
N ASN A 743 23.25 60.96 14.81
CA ASN A 743 24.53 60.31 14.57
C ASN A 743 25.03 59.48 15.78
N ALA A 744 24.19 59.21 16.77
CA ALA A 744 24.58 58.39 17.93
C ALA A 744 24.87 56.93 17.52
N GLU A 745 26.02 56.41 17.92
CA GLU A 745 26.44 55.02 17.68
C GLU A 745 25.63 54.03 18.52
N GLU A 746 25.48 52.77 18.06
CA GLU A 746 24.81 51.71 18.83
C GLU A 746 25.67 51.27 20.03
N LYS A 747 25.52 51.96 21.16
CA LYS A 747 26.20 51.63 22.43
C LYS A 747 25.41 52.14 23.64
N TYR A 748 25.92 51.91 24.84
CA TYR A 748 25.34 52.45 26.06
C TYR A 748 25.75 53.90 26.27
N TYR A 749 24.81 54.76 26.66
CA TYR A 749 25.04 56.15 27.03
C TYR A 749 24.56 56.39 28.46
N TYR A 750 25.12 57.39 29.12
CA TYR A 750 24.70 57.77 30.46
C TYR A 750 23.72 58.94 30.43
N LEU A 751 22.64 58.83 31.21
CA LEU A 751 21.80 59.95 31.58
C LEU A 751 22.22 60.44 32.96
N ARG A 752 22.67 61.69 33.02
CA ARG A 752 23.13 62.33 34.24
C ARG A 752 22.15 63.44 34.63
N ALA A 753 21.50 63.31 35.78
CA ALA A 753 20.71 64.37 36.39
C ALA A 753 21.57 65.12 37.41
N ILE A 754 21.53 66.45 37.39
CA ILE A 754 22.28 67.33 38.27
C ILE A 754 21.31 68.38 38.82
N ALA A 755 21.00 68.35 40.11
CA ALA A 755 20.18 69.37 40.77
C ALA A 755 21.07 70.33 41.55
N ASN A 756 21.03 71.61 41.20
CA ASN A 756 21.70 72.69 41.93
C ASN A 756 20.68 73.41 42.82
N TYR A 757 20.99 73.60 44.10
CA TYR A 757 20.13 74.29 45.05
C TYR A 757 20.95 75.11 46.06
N LEU A 758 20.30 76.07 46.72
CA LEU A 758 20.93 76.92 47.74
C LEU A 758 20.46 76.45 49.13
N THR A 759 21.38 76.35 50.09
CA THR A 759 21.05 76.10 51.50
C THR A 759 20.86 77.42 52.26
N GLY A 760 20.21 77.38 53.43
CA GLY A 760 19.88 78.57 54.24
C GLY A 760 21.07 79.45 54.68
N GLU A 761 22.32 78.99 54.48
CA GLU A 761 23.55 79.79 54.65
C GLU A 761 24.06 80.44 53.33
N ASN A 762 23.24 80.45 52.27
CA ASN A 762 23.55 80.96 50.93
C ASN A 762 24.70 80.22 50.21
N ARG A 763 24.92 78.94 50.53
CA ARG A 763 25.90 78.08 49.86
C ARG A 763 25.23 77.27 48.74
N GLN A 764 25.83 77.27 47.57
CA GLN A 764 25.37 76.49 46.42
C GLN A 764 25.80 75.04 46.56
N MET A 765 24.84 74.13 46.57
CA MET A 765 25.05 72.68 46.66
C MET A 765 24.52 71.99 45.40
N GLN A 766 25.11 70.84 45.08
CA GLN A 766 24.79 70.05 43.90
C GLN A 766 24.59 68.59 44.29
N ALA A 767 23.49 67.99 43.82
CA ALA A 767 23.23 66.56 43.92
C ALA A 767 23.13 65.97 42.51
N SER A 768 23.70 64.79 42.28
CA SER A 768 23.72 64.18 40.95
C SER A 768 23.43 62.68 40.97
N ALA A 769 22.71 62.19 39.96
CA ALA A 769 22.44 60.78 39.76
C ALA A 769 22.71 60.37 38.29
N LEU A 770 23.12 59.13 38.10
CA LEU A 770 23.49 58.57 36.79
C LEU A 770 22.75 57.25 36.53
N VAL A 771 22.23 57.07 35.32
CA VAL A 771 21.68 55.79 34.85
C VAL A 771 22.12 55.52 33.41
N SER A 772 22.40 54.27 33.06
CA SER A 772 22.74 53.87 31.69
C SER A 772 21.50 53.58 30.85
N MET A 773 21.51 53.99 29.58
CA MET A 773 20.52 53.64 28.57
C MET A 773 21.21 53.06 27.32
N ALA A 774 20.55 52.16 26.60
CA ALA A 774 21.07 51.67 25.31
C ALA A 774 20.54 52.52 24.14
N VAL A 775 21.41 52.84 23.18
CA VAL A 775 20.97 53.28 21.86
C VAL A 775 21.09 52.08 20.93
N SER A 776 19.96 51.61 20.38
CA SER A 776 19.98 50.49 19.41
C SER A 776 18.95 50.66 18.29
N ILE A 777 19.31 50.20 17.09
CA ILE A 777 18.44 50.18 15.91
C ILE A 777 17.66 48.85 15.92
N PRO A 778 16.32 48.89 15.79
CA PRO A 778 15.50 47.68 15.71
C PRO A 778 15.93 46.75 14.57
N PHE A 779 15.89 45.43 14.81
CA PHE A 779 16.31 44.40 13.85
C PHE A 779 15.70 44.56 12.44
N TRP A 780 14.45 44.99 12.34
CA TRP A 780 13.72 45.14 11.07
C TRP A 780 14.19 46.31 10.20
N ASP A 781 14.86 47.28 10.81
CA ASP A 781 15.44 48.45 10.13
C ASP A 781 16.96 48.31 9.91
N LYS A 782 17.55 47.20 10.37
CA LYS A 782 18.91 46.80 9.97
C LYS A 782 18.92 46.31 8.51
N THR A 783 20.08 46.37 7.87
CA THR A 783 20.27 45.89 6.49
C THR A 783 21.08 44.60 6.49
N THR A 784 20.66 43.62 5.68
CA THR A 784 21.41 42.39 5.39
C THR A 784 21.71 42.40 3.90
N TYR A 785 22.99 42.29 3.52
CA TYR A 785 23.46 42.43 2.13
C TYR A 785 23.02 43.74 1.44
N GLY A 786 22.93 44.85 2.20
CA GLY A 786 22.52 46.15 1.66
C GLY A 786 21.01 46.32 1.44
N VAL A 787 20.19 45.33 1.81
CA VAL A 787 18.73 45.39 1.72
C VAL A 787 18.12 45.43 3.13
N PRO A 788 17.12 46.30 3.40
CA PRO A 788 16.42 46.31 4.68
C PRO A 788 15.85 44.92 5.03
N ASN A 789 16.05 44.48 6.27
CA ASN A 789 15.70 43.14 6.73
C ASN A 789 14.21 42.82 6.52
N LYS A 790 13.33 43.81 6.68
CA LYS A 790 11.89 43.66 6.37
C LYS A 790 11.60 43.24 4.93
N ILE A 791 12.41 43.66 3.96
CA ILE A 791 12.27 43.30 2.54
C ILE A 791 12.95 41.96 2.28
N PHE A 792 14.15 41.75 2.84
CA PHE A 792 14.92 40.52 2.64
C PHE A 792 14.17 39.27 3.14
N TYR A 793 13.66 39.31 4.37
CA TYR A 793 12.97 38.16 4.96
C TYR A 793 11.53 37.98 4.42
N SER A 794 10.86 39.03 3.97
CA SER A 794 9.55 38.89 3.30
C SER A 794 9.70 38.27 1.91
N ALA A 795 10.75 38.62 1.15
CA ALA A 795 11.08 37.96 -0.12
C ALA A 795 11.45 36.48 0.08
N LEU A 796 12.19 36.16 1.15
CA LEU A 796 12.53 34.77 1.50
C LEU A 796 11.28 33.95 1.86
N ALA A 797 10.37 34.53 2.65
CA ALA A 797 9.10 33.90 3.00
C ALA A 797 8.19 33.69 1.77
N ALA A 798 8.14 34.66 0.85
CA ALA A 798 7.41 34.53 -0.41
C ALA A 798 8.00 33.45 -1.32
N ALA A 799 9.33 33.35 -1.41
CA ALA A 799 10.00 32.29 -2.16
C ALA A 799 9.76 30.91 -1.54
N ALA A 800 9.76 30.80 -0.20
CA ALA A 800 9.42 29.57 0.50
C ALA A 800 7.95 29.18 0.27
N ALA A 801 7.02 30.13 0.35
CA ALA A 801 5.61 29.91 0.08
C ALA A 801 5.35 29.48 -1.38
N ALA A 802 6.03 30.11 -2.35
CA ALA A 802 5.99 29.72 -3.75
C ALA A 802 6.58 28.31 -3.98
N GLY A 803 7.66 27.97 -3.27
CA GLY A 803 8.25 26.63 -3.28
C GLY A 803 7.29 25.57 -2.72
N VAL A 804 6.62 25.86 -1.60
CA VAL A 804 5.60 24.98 -1.00
C VAL A 804 4.39 24.84 -1.93
N ALA A 805 3.87 25.95 -2.47
CA ALA A 805 2.76 25.92 -3.41
C ALA A 805 3.11 25.15 -4.70
N GLY A 806 4.31 25.36 -5.24
CA GLY A 806 4.83 24.62 -6.39
C GLY A 806 4.98 23.13 -6.09
N TYR A 807 5.46 22.77 -4.90
CA TYR A 807 5.56 21.37 -4.46
C TYR A 807 4.18 20.71 -4.28
N LEU A 808 3.22 21.41 -3.68
CA LEU A 808 1.84 20.93 -3.52
C LEU A 808 1.14 20.77 -4.87
N TYR A 809 1.34 21.71 -5.79
CA TYR A 809 0.84 21.65 -7.16
C TYR A 809 1.46 20.47 -7.93
N TYR A 810 2.78 20.29 -7.84
CA TYR A 810 3.47 19.13 -8.41
C TYR A 810 2.94 17.81 -7.82
N ARG A 811 2.72 17.74 -6.50
CA ARG A 811 2.18 16.55 -5.82
C ARG A 811 0.75 16.27 -6.26
N ARG A 812 -0.08 17.31 -6.47
CA ARG A 812 -1.44 17.19 -7.01
C ARG A 812 -1.42 16.67 -8.45
N LEU A 813 -0.58 17.22 -9.32
CA LEU A 813 -0.40 16.75 -10.70
C LEU A 813 0.12 15.31 -10.75
N LYS A 814 1.04 14.93 -9.85
CA LYS A 814 1.56 13.57 -9.75
C LYS A 814 0.47 12.58 -9.34
N LYS A 815 -0.34 12.90 -8.33
CA LYS A 815 -1.50 12.10 -7.92
C LYS A 815 -2.55 11.95 -9.02
N ILE A 816 -2.89 13.04 -9.73
CA ILE A 816 -3.83 12.99 -10.86
C ILE A 816 -3.27 12.10 -11.98
N ARG A 817 -1.98 12.22 -12.31
CA ARG A 817 -1.33 11.34 -13.30
C ARG A 817 -1.24 9.89 -12.84
N GLU A 818 -1.12 9.62 -11.55
CA GLU A 818 -1.09 8.26 -11.00
C GLU A 818 -2.51 7.65 -10.96
N ALA A 819 -3.52 8.43 -10.62
CA ALA A 819 -4.93 8.02 -10.63
C ALA A 819 -5.50 7.80 -12.05
N MET A 820 -4.97 8.50 -13.07
CA MET A 820 -5.34 8.28 -14.47
C MET A 820 -4.63 7.09 -15.13
N ARG A 821 -3.69 6.40 -14.45
CA ARG A 821 -3.02 5.24 -15.05
C ARG A 821 -3.98 4.07 -15.12
N ARG A 822 -4.03 3.42 -16.27
CA ARG A 822 -4.79 2.19 -16.46
C ARG A 822 -3.98 0.93 -16.14
N TYR A 823 -2.64 1.00 -16.08
CA TYR A 823 -1.79 -0.19 -15.99
C TYR A 823 -0.69 -0.10 -14.93
N GLU A 824 -0.47 -1.23 -14.24
CA GLU A 824 0.60 -1.43 -13.25
C GLU A 824 2.00 -1.35 -13.90
N ARG A 825 2.98 -0.75 -13.21
CA ARG A 825 4.29 -0.36 -13.78
C ARG A 825 5.52 -1.03 -13.16
N VAL A 826 5.34 -2.16 -12.49
CA VAL A 826 6.45 -2.91 -11.92
C VAL A 826 7.22 -3.64 -13.05
N LEU A 827 8.13 -2.92 -13.70
CA LEU A 827 8.86 -3.37 -14.90
C LEU A 827 10.36 -3.47 -14.65
N SER A 828 10.90 -4.68 -14.78
CA SER A 828 12.33 -4.94 -14.96
C SER A 828 12.67 -4.89 -16.45
N ILE A 829 12.99 -3.72 -17.00
CA ILE A 829 13.20 -3.54 -18.45
C ILE A 829 14.27 -4.48 -19.03
N ALA A 830 15.32 -4.78 -18.25
CA ALA A 830 16.40 -5.68 -18.68
C ALA A 830 15.96 -7.15 -18.80
N GLU A 831 14.85 -7.54 -18.16
CA GLU A 831 14.33 -8.91 -18.12
C GLU A 831 13.14 -9.09 -19.08
N LEU A 832 12.80 -8.05 -19.85
CA LEU A 832 11.84 -8.14 -20.94
C LEU A 832 12.54 -8.61 -22.23
N PRO A 833 11.82 -9.22 -23.18
CA PRO A 833 12.41 -9.60 -24.46
C PRO A 833 12.99 -8.40 -25.19
N GLN A 834 14.22 -8.56 -25.67
CA GLN A 834 15.00 -7.53 -26.35
C GLN A 834 14.93 -7.73 -27.86
N PRO A 835 15.16 -6.67 -28.67
CA PRO A 835 15.27 -6.81 -30.11
C PRO A 835 16.40 -7.78 -30.48
N GLY A 836 16.12 -8.69 -31.42
CA GLY A 836 17.05 -9.70 -31.87
C GLY A 836 16.55 -10.40 -33.14
N PRO A 837 17.36 -11.28 -33.76
CA PRO A 837 17.02 -11.93 -35.04
C PRO A 837 15.76 -12.81 -34.97
N ARG A 838 15.44 -13.34 -33.79
CA ARG A 838 14.26 -14.18 -33.54
C ARG A 838 13.30 -13.57 -32.51
N SER A 839 13.27 -12.24 -32.45
CA SER A 839 12.35 -11.48 -31.60
C SER A 839 11.25 -10.83 -32.44
N ALA A 840 10.00 -11.17 -32.15
CA ALA A 840 8.80 -10.61 -32.77
C ALA A 840 8.48 -9.23 -32.16
N PHE A 841 8.32 -8.19 -32.98
CA PHE A 841 7.86 -6.88 -32.54
C PHE A 841 6.33 -6.84 -32.47
N ILE A 842 5.80 -7.01 -31.26
CA ILE A 842 4.35 -7.12 -31.03
C ILE A 842 3.68 -5.81 -30.62
N GLY A 843 4.42 -4.71 -30.47
CA GLY A 843 3.83 -3.41 -30.11
C GLY A 843 4.64 -2.61 -29.11
N ARG A 844 3.97 -1.87 -28.23
CA ARG A 844 4.61 -0.98 -27.24
C ARG A 844 4.15 -1.30 -25.84
N LEU A 845 5.04 -1.16 -24.85
CA LEU A 845 4.66 -1.22 -23.44
C LEU A 845 3.57 -0.17 -23.18
N ALA A 846 2.46 -0.60 -22.58
CA ALA A 846 1.26 0.22 -22.45
C ALA A 846 1.55 1.56 -21.76
N GLU A 847 0.93 2.63 -22.26
CA GLU A 847 1.16 4.02 -21.81
C GLU A 847 2.64 4.48 -21.92
N THR A 848 3.43 3.86 -22.81
CA THR A 848 4.80 4.30 -23.11
C THR A 848 5.08 4.28 -24.61
N THR A 849 6.22 4.88 -25.01
CA THR A 849 6.75 4.80 -26.38
C THR A 849 7.71 3.64 -26.60
N ARG A 850 7.99 2.83 -25.56
CA ARG A 850 8.97 1.75 -25.63
C ARG A 850 8.41 0.56 -26.39
N LYS A 851 9.17 0.05 -27.36
CA LYS A 851 8.83 -1.16 -28.11
C LYS A 851 8.84 -2.38 -27.18
N ALA A 852 7.92 -3.30 -27.41
CA ALA A 852 7.81 -4.58 -26.73
C ALA A 852 7.99 -5.70 -27.75
N TYR A 853 8.69 -6.75 -27.33
CA TYR A 853 9.00 -7.89 -28.18
C TYR A 853 8.57 -9.20 -27.50
N LEU A 854 8.48 -10.28 -28.27
CA LEU A 854 8.41 -11.65 -27.79
C LEU A 854 9.51 -12.48 -28.46
N TYR A 855 10.14 -13.40 -27.73
CA TYR A 855 11.04 -14.35 -28.37
C TYR A 855 10.23 -15.44 -29.06
N LEU A 856 10.40 -15.61 -30.38
CA LEU A 856 9.64 -16.60 -31.14
C LEU A 856 9.92 -18.02 -30.64
N ASP A 857 11.16 -18.31 -30.26
CA ASP A 857 11.53 -19.66 -29.79
C ASP A 857 10.91 -20.02 -28.44
N ASP A 858 10.41 -19.05 -27.67
CA ASP A 858 9.65 -19.32 -26.44
C ASP A 858 8.24 -19.84 -26.74
N LEU A 859 7.71 -19.60 -27.94
CA LEU A 859 6.42 -20.15 -28.39
C LEU A 859 6.44 -21.67 -28.60
N LYS A 860 7.62 -22.31 -28.55
CA LYS A 860 7.71 -23.79 -28.40
C LYS A 860 7.05 -24.28 -27.12
N THR A 861 6.96 -23.43 -26.10
CA THR A 861 6.20 -23.69 -24.86
C THR A 861 4.77 -23.15 -24.92
N HIS A 862 4.28 -22.92 -26.15
CA HIS A 862 2.91 -22.58 -26.50
C HIS A 862 2.42 -21.24 -25.89
N MET A 863 1.24 -20.80 -26.32
CA MET A 863 0.61 -19.58 -25.86
C MET A 863 -0.91 -19.74 -25.73
N ILE A 864 -1.48 -19.20 -24.66
CA ILE A 864 -2.93 -18.96 -24.54
C ILE A 864 -3.20 -17.48 -24.75
N VAL A 865 -4.23 -17.16 -25.53
CA VAL A 865 -4.77 -15.81 -25.71
C VAL A 865 -6.22 -15.83 -25.24
N ALA A 866 -6.56 -15.03 -24.24
CA ALA A 866 -7.91 -14.96 -23.66
C ALA A 866 -8.42 -13.51 -23.59
N GLY A 867 -9.73 -13.34 -23.59
CA GLY A 867 -10.39 -12.04 -23.51
C GLY A 867 -11.81 -12.06 -24.07
N ALA A 868 -12.59 -11.03 -23.75
CA ALA A 868 -13.97 -10.91 -24.23
C ALA A 868 -14.05 -10.75 -25.76
N THR A 869 -15.25 -10.97 -26.31
CA THR A 869 -15.53 -10.69 -27.73
C THR A 869 -15.25 -9.22 -28.04
N GLY A 870 -14.53 -8.96 -29.14
CA GLY A 870 -14.13 -7.59 -29.52
C GLY A 870 -12.94 -7.00 -28.75
N ALA A 871 -12.33 -7.72 -27.80
CA ALA A 871 -11.17 -7.23 -27.05
C ALA A 871 -9.88 -7.11 -27.89
N GLY A 872 -9.82 -7.77 -29.05
CA GLY A 872 -8.67 -7.78 -29.96
C GLY A 872 -7.88 -9.10 -30.00
N LYS A 873 -8.48 -10.23 -29.60
CA LYS A 873 -7.85 -11.58 -29.61
C LYS A 873 -7.28 -11.95 -30.99
N THR A 874 -8.16 -12.01 -32.00
CA THR A 874 -7.79 -12.37 -33.36
C THR A 874 -6.73 -11.42 -33.92
N ILE A 875 -6.88 -10.10 -33.72
CA ILE A 875 -5.88 -9.11 -34.18
C ILE A 875 -4.50 -9.36 -33.58
N PHE A 876 -4.41 -9.67 -32.28
CA PHE A 876 -3.14 -10.02 -31.66
C PHE A 876 -2.55 -11.33 -32.21
N CYS A 877 -3.38 -12.37 -32.37
CA CYS A 877 -2.93 -13.63 -32.98
C CYS A 877 -2.42 -13.42 -34.41
N GLN A 878 -3.08 -12.55 -35.17
CA GLN A 878 -2.67 -12.19 -36.52
C GLN A 878 -1.36 -11.40 -36.53
N ASP A 879 -1.20 -10.40 -35.65
CA ASP A 879 0.05 -9.66 -35.44
C ASP A 879 1.23 -10.61 -35.13
N LEU A 880 1.00 -11.56 -34.21
CA LEU A 880 1.98 -12.60 -33.88
C LEU A 880 2.33 -13.48 -35.09
N ALA A 881 1.32 -13.85 -35.89
CA ALA A 881 1.53 -14.64 -37.10
C ALA A 881 2.33 -13.85 -38.16
N GLU A 882 2.06 -12.56 -38.35
CA GLU A 882 2.86 -11.71 -39.24
C GLU A 882 4.34 -11.70 -38.84
N GLU A 883 4.63 -11.49 -37.56
CA GLU A 883 6.01 -11.50 -37.05
C GLU A 883 6.66 -12.88 -37.19
N ALA A 884 5.90 -13.97 -36.98
CA ALA A 884 6.40 -15.32 -37.20
C ALA A 884 6.76 -15.54 -38.68
N LEU A 885 5.89 -15.12 -39.61
CA LEU A 885 6.12 -15.21 -41.05
C LEU A 885 7.33 -14.35 -41.46
N LEU A 886 7.45 -13.11 -40.99
CA LEU A 886 8.59 -12.24 -41.29
C LEU A 886 9.93 -12.87 -40.89
N HIS A 887 9.93 -13.73 -39.87
CA HIS A 887 11.12 -14.40 -39.33
C HIS A 887 11.26 -15.85 -39.81
N GLY A 888 10.59 -16.22 -40.90
CA GLY A 888 10.75 -17.52 -41.57
C GLY A 888 10.07 -18.70 -40.88
N VAL A 889 9.10 -18.45 -39.99
CA VAL A 889 8.30 -19.49 -39.33
C VAL A 889 7.01 -19.72 -40.14
N ASP A 890 6.75 -20.96 -40.53
CA ASP A 890 5.50 -21.32 -41.21
C ASP A 890 4.33 -21.33 -40.22
N VAL A 891 3.18 -20.81 -40.63
CA VAL A 891 1.99 -20.66 -39.78
C VAL A 891 0.85 -21.50 -40.34
N PHE A 892 0.20 -22.30 -39.50
CA PHE A 892 -1.03 -23.02 -39.84
C PHE A 892 -2.16 -22.51 -38.96
N VAL A 893 -3.25 -22.05 -39.57
CA VAL A 893 -4.36 -21.43 -38.87
C VAL A 893 -5.63 -22.23 -39.13
N PHE A 894 -6.36 -22.51 -38.05
CA PHE A 894 -7.71 -23.06 -38.11
C PHE A 894 -8.69 -21.94 -37.78
N ASP A 895 -9.35 -21.43 -38.82
CA ASP A 895 -10.16 -20.22 -38.76
C ASP A 895 -11.66 -20.55 -38.94
N PRO A 896 -12.49 -20.32 -37.92
CA PRO A 896 -13.93 -20.53 -38.01
C PRO A 896 -14.72 -19.35 -38.61
N THR A 897 -14.07 -18.22 -38.91
CA THR A 897 -14.72 -16.95 -39.29
C THR A 897 -14.32 -16.43 -40.67
N ALA A 898 -13.30 -17.04 -41.28
CA ALA A 898 -12.65 -16.58 -42.51
C ALA A 898 -11.95 -15.21 -42.40
N GLN A 899 -11.76 -14.66 -41.20
CA GLN A 899 -11.06 -13.39 -40.97
C GLN A 899 -9.58 -13.46 -41.36
N TRP A 900 -8.96 -14.64 -41.28
CA TRP A 900 -7.53 -14.82 -41.60
C TRP A 900 -7.25 -14.83 -43.10
N THR A 901 -8.26 -14.97 -43.95
CA THR A 901 -8.11 -14.90 -45.41
C THR A 901 -7.54 -13.58 -45.90
N GLY A 902 -7.63 -12.51 -45.09
CA GLY A 902 -7.03 -11.21 -45.37
C GLY A 902 -5.51 -11.24 -45.59
N PHE A 903 -4.78 -12.25 -45.07
CA PHE A 903 -3.32 -12.39 -45.27
C PHE A 903 -2.90 -12.42 -46.75
N ALA A 904 -3.82 -12.83 -47.64
CA ALA A 904 -3.60 -12.86 -49.08
C ALA A 904 -3.47 -11.47 -49.73
N GLN A 905 -3.86 -10.39 -49.03
CA GLN A 905 -3.88 -9.03 -49.55
C GLN A 905 -3.22 -8.06 -48.57
N LYS A 906 -2.61 -7.00 -49.10
CA LYS A 906 -2.04 -5.93 -48.26
C LYS A 906 -3.13 -5.10 -47.58
N CYS A 907 -2.83 -4.56 -46.40
CA CYS A 907 -3.73 -3.61 -45.73
C CYS A 907 -3.94 -2.37 -46.59
N THR A 908 -5.20 -1.96 -46.76
CA THR A 908 -5.60 -0.73 -47.45
C THR A 908 -6.60 0.10 -46.64
N GLU A 909 -7.05 -0.43 -45.50
CA GLU A 909 -8.11 0.12 -44.68
C GLU A 909 -7.60 1.28 -43.83
N HIS A 910 -8.16 2.48 -44.07
CA HIS A 910 -7.76 3.71 -43.39
C HIS A 910 -7.86 3.63 -41.85
N GLU A 911 -8.89 2.93 -41.34
CA GLU A 911 -9.09 2.72 -39.90
C GLU A 911 -7.94 1.96 -39.24
N MET A 912 -7.24 1.08 -39.96
CA MET A 912 -6.06 0.36 -39.47
C MET A 912 -4.77 1.18 -39.71
N LEU A 913 -4.63 1.75 -40.91
CA LEU A 913 -3.44 2.51 -41.31
C LEU A 913 -3.20 3.75 -40.44
N ARG A 914 -4.25 4.44 -39.97
CA ARG A 914 -4.10 5.59 -39.06
C ARG A 914 -3.38 5.27 -37.74
N HIS A 915 -3.29 4.00 -37.35
CA HIS A 915 -2.57 3.58 -36.15
C HIS A 915 -1.06 3.43 -36.40
N TYR A 916 -0.59 3.32 -37.64
CA TYR A 916 0.81 3.05 -37.98
C TYR A 916 1.76 4.09 -37.39
N ASP A 917 1.43 5.37 -37.52
CA ASP A 917 2.24 6.48 -37.00
C ASP A 917 2.48 6.35 -35.49
N LYS A 918 1.46 5.89 -34.73
CA LYS A 918 1.57 5.69 -33.27
C LYS A 918 2.58 4.61 -32.92
N PHE A 919 2.91 3.70 -33.83
CA PHE A 919 3.90 2.64 -33.65
C PHE A 919 5.23 2.91 -34.36
N GLY A 920 5.31 3.99 -35.15
CA GLY A 920 6.48 4.31 -35.98
C GLY A 920 6.56 3.44 -37.24
N MET A 921 5.41 3.01 -37.74
CA MET A 921 5.25 2.25 -38.97
C MET A 921 4.83 3.21 -40.10
N LYS A 922 5.06 2.81 -41.36
CA LYS A 922 4.68 3.57 -42.56
C LYS A 922 3.71 2.77 -43.40
N GLU A 923 2.77 3.41 -44.07
CA GLU A 923 1.82 2.73 -44.96
C GLU A 923 2.51 1.89 -46.05
N SER A 924 3.71 2.29 -46.48
CA SER A 924 4.54 1.54 -47.43
C SER A 924 5.00 0.17 -46.91
N GLN A 925 4.86 -0.10 -45.62
CA GLN A 925 5.18 -1.40 -45.02
C GLN A 925 4.00 -2.39 -45.09
N ALA A 926 2.78 -1.94 -45.39
CA ALA A 926 1.63 -2.83 -45.57
C ALA A 926 1.89 -3.82 -46.72
N MET A 927 1.62 -5.10 -46.50
CA MET A 927 1.99 -6.17 -47.43
C MET A 927 1.05 -7.37 -47.33
N ALA A 928 1.01 -8.17 -48.40
CA ALA A 928 0.42 -9.51 -48.39
C ALA A 928 1.47 -10.54 -48.00
N PHE A 929 1.02 -11.70 -47.51
CA PHE A 929 1.87 -12.81 -47.12
C PHE A 929 1.65 -14.03 -48.02
N PRO A 930 2.70 -14.84 -48.31
CA PRO A 930 2.59 -16.12 -48.98
C PRO A 930 1.57 -17.01 -48.29
N CYS A 931 0.40 -17.20 -48.92
CA CYS A 931 -0.71 -17.90 -48.28
C CYS A 931 -1.24 -19.07 -49.11
N TYR A 932 -1.84 -20.04 -48.43
CA TYR A 932 -2.74 -21.03 -49.01
C TYR A 932 -4.05 -20.98 -48.23
N ILE A 933 -5.19 -21.02 -48.94
CA ILE A 933 -6.50 -21.07 -48.31
C ILE A 933 -7.17 -22.37 -48.76
N LYS A 934 -7.63 -23.15 -47.78
CA LYS A 934 -8.34 -24.41 -48.01
C LYS A 934 -9.54 -24.46 -47.08
N ARG A 935 -10.73 -24.72 -47.62
CA ARG A 935 -11.95 -24.87 -46.82
C ARG A 935 -12.20 -26.33 -46.51
N VAL A 936 -12.27 -26.68 -45.24
CA VAL A 936 -12.50 -28.05 -44.77
C VAL A 936 -13.98 -28.37 -44.88
N ARG A 937 -14.32 -29.43 -45.61
CA ARG A 937 -15.73 -29.80 -45.89
C ARG A 937 -16.19 -31.03 -45.13
N GLU A 938 -15.26 -31.89 -44.69
CA GLU A 938 -15.54 -33.13 -43.98
C GLU A 938 -14.62 -33.25 -42.75
N PRO A 939 -15.11 -33.71 -41.58
CA PRO A 939 -14.28 -33.86 -40.37
C PRO A 939 -13.17 -34.91 -40.50
N THR A 940 -13.32 -35.86 -41.42
CA THR A 940 -12.33 -36.92 -41.69
C THR A 940 -11.37 -36.57 -42.82
N GLU A 941 -11.44 -35.34 -43.35
CA GLU A 941 -10.56 -34.86 -44.40
C GLU A 941 -9.10 -34.89 -43.92
N TYR A 942 -8.24 -35.57 -44.67
CA TYR A 942 -6.83 -35.72 -44.34
C TYR A 942 -6.03 -34.52 -44.89
N LEU A 943 -5.52 -33.66 -44.00
CA LEU A 943 -4.77 -32.46 -44.39
C LEU A 943 -3.32 -32.75 -44.77
N ASN A 944 -2.76 -33.89 -44.35
CA ASN A 944 -1.36 -34.25 -44.55
C ASN A 944 -0.39 -33.18 -43.98
N LEU A 945 -0.78 -32.59 -42.85
CA LEU A 945 -0.11 -31.49 -42.16
C LEU A 945 1.33 -31.88 -41.79
N GLY A 946 1.53 -33.14 -41.40
CA GLY A 946 2.86 -33.67 -41.11
C GLY A 946 3.83 -33.60 -42.30
N LYS A 947 3.36 -33.87 -43.53
CA LYS A 947 4.18 -33.67 -44.73
C LYS A 947 4.43 -32.20 -45.03
N LEU A 948 3.45 -31.32 -44.79
CA LEU A 948 3.61 -29.87 -44.98
C LEU A 948 4.68 -29.31 -44.03
N ILE A 949 4.66 -29.73 -42.76
CA ILE A 949 5.64 -29.35 -41.73
C ILE A 949 7.07 -29.78 -42.10
N LYS A 950 7.23 -30.93 -42.75
CA LYS A 950 8.56 -31.47 -43.13
C LYS A 950 9.20 -30.79 -44.34
N ARG A 951 8.52 -29.89 -45.04
CA ARG A 951 9.08 -29.24 -46.23
C ARG A 951 10.03 -28.11 -45.82
N PRO A 952 11.35 -28.26 -46.00
CA PRO A 952 12.30 -27.24 -45.58
C PRO A 952 12.12 -25.94 -46.38
N ARG A 953 12.18 -24.80 -45.70
CA ARG A 953 12.37 -23.47 -46.31
C ARG A 953 13.87 -23.18 -46.44
N LYS A 954 14.26 -22.43 -47.46
CA LYS A 954 15.63 -21.90 -47.51
C LYS A 954 15.77 -20.82 -46.44
N GLU A 955 16.93 -20.79 -45.79
CA GLU A 955 17.27 -19.77 -44.81
C GLU A 955 17.13 -18.37 -45.43
N GLY A 956 16.40 -17.47 -44.76
CA GLY A 956 16.12 -16.12 -45.24
C GLY A 956 14.85 -15.96 -46.09
N GLU A 957 14.15 -17.05 -46.46
CA GLU A 957 12.80 -16.94 -47.02
C GLU A 957 11.78 -16.61 -45.92
N MET A 958 10.77 -15.80 -46.25
CA MET A 958 9.64 -15.50 -45.35
C MET A 958 8.89 -16.81 -45.01
N GLY A 959 8.08 -16.85 -43.96
CA GLY A 959 7.18 -17.97 -43.69
C GLY A 959 6.01 -18.02 -44.67
N ARG A 960 5.29 -19.13 -44.69
CA ARG A 960 4.02 -19.31 -45.42
C ARG A 960 2.90 -19.54 -44.43
N ILE A 961 1.74 -18.98 -44.73
CA ILE A 961 0.54 -19.19 -43.94
C ILE A 961 -0.44 -20.13 -44.64
N TRP A 962 -0.86 -21.18 -43.95
CA TRP A 962 -1.92 -22.08 -44.38
C TRP A 962 -3.17 -21.77 -43.57
N ILE A 963 -4.23 -21.36 -44.24
CA ILE A 963 -5.49 -20.98 -43.63
C ILE A 963 -6.50 -22.08 -43.94
N PHE A 964 -6.82 -22.87 -42.92
CA PHE A 964 -7.85 -23.90 -42.97
C PHE A 964 -9.16 -23.30 -42.45
N LEU A 965 -10.11 -23.07 -43.37
CA LEU A 965 -11.44 -22.63 -43.00
C LEU A 965 -12.24 -23.81 -42.47
N ILE A 966 -12.65 -23.71 -41.21
CA ILE A 966 -13.45 -24.71 -40.49
C ILE A 966 -14.87 -24.18 -40.22
N ASP A 967 -15.28 -23.17 -40.99
CA ASP A 967 -16.56 -22.47 -40.90
C ASP A 967 -17.78 -23.37 -41.18
N GLN A 968 -17.57 -24.52 -41.83
CA GLN A 968 -18.62 -25.49 -42.17
C GLN A 968 -18.73 -26.68 -41.20
N LEU A 969 -17.82 -26.79 -40.22
CA LEU A 969 -17.84 -27.90 -39.26
C LEU A 969 -18.63 -27.48 -38.00
N ASP A 970 -19.54 -28.34 -37.55
CA ASP A 970 -20.16 -28.19 -36.23
C ASP A 970 -19.17 -28.57 -35.11
N SER A 971 -19.52 -28.32 -33.85
CA SER A 971 -18.63 -28.59 -32.70
C SER A 971 -18.23 -30.08 -32.58
N ARG A 972 -19.10 -31.01 -32.99
CA ARG A 972 -18.85 -32.45 -32.90
C ARG A 972 -17.89 -32.91 -34.00
N ASP A 973 -18.08 -32.40 -35.21
CA ASP A 973 -17.22 -32.63 -36.35
C ASP A 973 -15.84 -31.98 -36.14
N LEU A 974 -15.80 -30.81 -35.52
CA LEU A 974 -14.57 -30.11 -35.18
C LEU A 974 -13.71 -30.89 -34.17
N ASP A 975 -14.34 -31.52 -33.16
CA ASP A 975 -13.68 -32.39 -32.18
C ASP A 975 -12.92 -33.56 -32.88
N VAL A 976 -13.58 -34.20 -33.85
CA VAL A 976 -13.00 -35.28 -34.65
C VAL A 976 -11.89 -34.77 -35.57
N PHE A 977 -12.13 -33.63 -36.23
CA PHE A 977 -11.19 -33.04 -37.18
C PHE A 977 -9.86 -32.63 -36.53
N ILE A 978 -9.90 -32.01 -35.36
CA ILE A 978 -8.68 -31.63 -34.65
C ILE A 978 -7.93 -32.84 -34.13
N ALA A 979 -8.65 -33.83 -33.60
CA ALA A 979 -8.04 -35.09 -33.21
C ALA A 979 -7.31 -35.76 -34.38
N ASN A 980 -7.94 -35.78 -35.56
CA ASN A 980 -7.34 -36.29 -36.79
C ASN A 980 -6.10 -35.50 -37.19
N THR A 981 -6.18 -34.17 -37.17
CA THR A 981 -5.08 -33.26 -37.55
C THR A 981 -3.86 -33.43 -36.66
N ILE A 982 -4.06 -33.51 -35.34
CA ILE A 982 -2.97 -33.73 -34.39
C ILE A 982 -2.36 -35.12 -34.58
N ASN A 983 -3.19 -36.14 -34.72
CA ASN A 983 -2.74 -37.51 -34.98
C ASN A 983 -1.89 -37.62 -36.25
N ASP A 984 -2.23 -36.86 -37.30
CA ASP A 984 -1.44 -36.79 -38.53
C ASP A 984 -0.02 -36.22 -38.29
N ILE A 985 0.11 -35.18 -37.46
CA ILE A 985 1.42 -34.66 -37.05
C ILE A 985 2.22 -35.77 -36.37
N PHE A 986 1.63 -36.48 -35.41
CA PHE A 986 2.31 -37.60 -34.71
C PHE A 986 2.73 -38.72 -35.66
N LYS A 987 1.82 -39.17 -36.54
CA LYS A 987 2.11 -40.22 -37.54
C LYS A 987 3.26 -39.83 -38.47
N SER A 988 3.37 -38.55 -38.79
CA SER A 988 4.47 -38.08 -39.65
C SER A 988 5.84 -38.16 -38.99
N ASN A 989 5.91 -38.18 -37.66
CA ASN A 989 7.14 -38.13 -36.86
C ASN A 989 8.11 -37.02 -37.33
N PRO A 990 7.82 -35.74 -36.99
CA PRO A 990 8.66 -34.60 -37.34
C PRO A 990 10.06 -34.70 -36.69
N GLU A 991 11.05 -34.08 -37.31
CA GLU A 991 12.41 -34.03 -36.77
C GLU A 991 12.47 -33.17 -35.50
N GLU A 992 13.37 -33.46 -34.56
CA GLU A 992 13.56 -32.60 -33.39
C GLU A 992 14.20 -31.25 -33.78
N SER A 993 13.78 -30.18 -33.10
CA SER A 993 14.31 -28.83 -33.35
C SER A 993 14.41 -28.02 -32.08
N GLN A 994 15.55 -27.35 -31.91
CA GLN A 994 15.78 -26.41 -30.83
C GLN A 994 15.19 -25.02 -31.10
N GLN A 995 14.78 -24.71 -32.34
CA GLN A 995 14.15 -23.44 -32.72
C GLN A 995 12.70 -23.65 -33.13
N LEU A 996 11.88 -22.61 -33.01
CA LEU A 996 10.51 -22.62 -33.53
C LEU A 996 10.56 -22.63 -35.06
N ARG A 997 9.99 -23.68 -35.68
CA ARG A 997 9.86 -23.81 -37.13
C ARG A 997 8.43 -23.59 -37.62
N VAL A 998 7.47 -23.98 -36.79
CA VAL A 998 6.06 -23.96 -37.13
C VAL A 998 5.23 -23.41 -35.98
N LEU A 999 4.27 -22.55 -36.29
CA LEU A 999 3.26 -22.06 -35.37
C LEU A 999 1.88 -22.54 -35.82
N ILE A 1000 1.16 -23.26 -34.96
CA ILE A 1000 -0.22 -23.67 -35.22
C ILE A 1000 -1.14 -22.81 -34.36
N ILE A 1001 -2.12 -22.15 -34.98
CA ILE A 1001 -3.06 -21.24 -34.33
C ILE A 1001 -4.46 -21.82 -34.45
N PHE A 1002 -5.08 -22.05 -33.29
CA PHE A 1002 -6.49 -22.41 -33.20
C PHE A 1002 -7.26 -21.17 -32.71
N ASP A 1003 -7.98 -20.52 -33.63
CA ASP A 1003 -8.82 -19.37 -33.28
C ASP A 1003 -10.19 -19.84 -32.75
N GLU A 1004 -10.68 -19.21 -31.69
CA GLU A 1004 -11.90 -19.60 -30.96
C GLU A 1004 -11.98 -21.10 -30.62
N VAL A 1005 -10.90 -21.63 -30.05
CA VAL A 1005 -10.72 -23.04 -29.67
C VAL A 1005 -11.74 -23.53 -28.63
N HIS A 1006 -12.41 -22.62 -27.91
CA HIS A 1006 -13.47 -22.98 -26.95
C HIS A 1006 -14.61 -23.76 -27.58
N ARG A 1007 -14.80 -23.68 -28.91
CA ARG A 1007 -15.78 -24.48 -29.66
C ARG A 1007 -15.54 -25.99 -29.56
N LEU A 1008 -14.32 -26.40 -29.16
CA LEU A 1008 -13.95 -27.80 -28.92
C LEU A 1008 -14.38 -28.35 -27.57
N LEU A 1009 -14.84 -27.51 -26.65
CA LEU A 1009 -15.15 -27.97 -25.31
C LEU A 1009 -16.31 -28.96 -25.32
N PRO A 1010 -16.27 -30.04 -24.51
CA PRO A 1010 -17.27 -31.10 -24.56
C PRO A 1010 -18.67 -30.58 -24.22
N ARG A 1011 -18.75 -29.50 -23.41
CA ARG A 1011 -19.98 -28.77 -23.09
C ARG A 1011 -20.72 -28.21 -24.32
N PHE A 1012 -20.07 -28.12 -25.48
CA PHE A 1012 -20.67 -27.71 -26.76
C PHE A 1012 -20.99 -28.88 -27.70
N GLY A 1013 -20.99 -30.14 -27.20
CA GLY A 1013 -21.48 -31.32 -27.93
C GLY A 1013 -20.41 -32.29 -28.44
N GLY A 1014 -19.11 -32.01 -28.19
CA GLY A 1014 -18.00 -32.90 -28.52
C GLY A 1014 -17.82 -34.07 -27.54
N LYS A 1015 -17.14 -35.15 -27.96
CA LYS A 1015 -16.80 -36.29 -27.09
C LYS A 1015 -15.54 -36.04 -26.25
N GLY A 1016 -14.85 -34.92 -26.46
CA GLY A 1016 -13.61 -34.54 -25.76
C GLY A 1016 -12.35 -35.18 -26.35
N LEU A 1017 -12.45 -35.76 -27.55
CA LEU A 1017 -11.35 -36.44 -28.21
C LEU A 1017 -10.27 -35.46 -28.67
N GLY A 1018 -10.67 -34.35 -29.27
CA GLY A 1018 -9.83 -33.28 -29.76
C GLY A 1018 -9.05 -32.61 -28.63
N ILE A 1019 -9.65 -32.41 -27.45
CA ILE A 1019 -8.97 -31.87 -26.27
C ILE A 1019 -7.92 -32.84 -25.74
N THR A 1020 -8.24 -34.13 -25.67
CA THR A 1020 -7.28 -35.16 -25.25
C THR A 1020 -6.06 -35.18 -26.20
N MET A 1021 -6.30 -35.06 -27.50
CA MET A 1021 -5.22 -34.95 -28.50
C MET A 1021 -4.45 -33.63 -28.37
N LEU A 1022 -5.14 -32.52 -28.10
CA LEU A 1022 -4.53 -31.21 -27.88
C LEU A 1022 -3.61 -31.23 -26.66
N GLU A 1023 -4.02 -31.86 -25.56
CA GLU A 1023 -3.20 -32.10 -24.37
C GLU A 1023 -1.91 -32.85 -24.74
N ARG A 1024 -2.02 -33.94 -25.52
CA ARG A 1024 -0.87 -34.69 -26.04
C ARG A 1024 0.03 -33.78 -26.90
N GLY A 1025 -0.56 -32.97 -27.76
CA GLY A 1025 0.12 -32.00 -28.60
C GLY A 1025 0.94 -30.99 -27.80
N VAL A 1026 0.33 -30.33 -26.80
CA VAL A 1026 1.00 -29.33 -25.93
C VAL A 1026 2.16 -29.95 -25.14
N ARG A 1027 2.14 -31.25 -24.85
CA ARG A 1027 3.25 -31.94 -24.18
C ARG A 1027 4.42 -32.26 -25.12
N GLU A 1028 4.12 -32.68 -26.34
CA GLU A 1028 5.08 -33.28 -27.26
C GLU A 1028 5.53 -32.35 -28.41
N PHE A 1029 4.75 -31.35 -28.82
CA PHE A 1029 5.09 -30.54 -30.00
C PHE A 1029 6.34 -29.68 -29.80
N ARG A 1030 6.63 -29.32 -28.55
CA ARG A 1030 7.82 -28.53 -28.17
C ARG A 1030 9.15 -29.16 -28.60
N LYS A 1031 9.29 -30.50 -28.62
CA LYS A 1031 10.53 -31.19 -29.06
C LYS A 1031 10.77 -31.06 -30.57
N TRP A 1032 9.71 -30.85 -31.34
CA TRP A 1032 9.77 -30.74 -32.80
C TRP A 1032 9.87 -29.29 -33.30
N GLY A 1033 9.93 -28.32 -32.37
CA GLY A 1033 9.90 -26.90 -32.71
C GLY A 1033 8.53 -26.44 -33.23
N ILE A 1034 7.45 -27.09 -32.80
CA ILE A 1034 6.07 -26.75 -33.14
C ILE A 1034 5.43 -26.02 -31.95
N GLY A 1035 5.06 -24.76 -32.15
CA GLY A 1035 4.34 -23.95 -31.19
C GLY A 1035 2.83 -24.02 -31.41
N LEU A 1036 2.06 -23.85 -30.34
CA LEU A 1036 0.59 -23.78 -30.38
C LEU A 1036 0.14 -22.45 -29.82
N VAL A 1037 -0.78 -21.78 -30.50
CA VAL A 1037 -1.49 -20.59 -30.00
C VAL A 1037 -2.96 -20.92 -29.90
N LEU A 1038 -3.49 -20.87 -28.68
CA LEU A 1038 -4.86 -21.23 -28.37
C LEU A 1038 -5.64 -19.97 -27.98
N SER A 1039 -6.56 -19.54 -28.84
CA SER A 1039 -7.41 -18.36 -28.62
C SER A 1039 -8.76 -18.78 -28.03
N SER A 1040 -9.12 -18.24 -26.86
CA SER A 1040 -10.36 -18.55 -26.15
C SER A 1040 -11.00 -17.30 -25.54
N GLN A 1041 -12.22 -17.40 -25.02
CA GLN A 1041 -12.84 -16.29 -24.30
C GLN A 1041 -12.25 -16.15 -22.89
N VAL A 1042 -12.15 -17.24 -22.16
CA VAL A 1042 -11.59 -17.28 -20.80
C VAL A 1042 -10.45 -18.29 -20.71
N VAL A 1043 -9.48 -18.06 -19.80
CA VAL A 1043 -8.38 -19.02 -19.62
C VAL A 1043 -8.88 -20.29 -18.93
N ALA A 1044 -9.94 -20.18 -18.13
CA ALA A 1044 -10.57 -21.31 -17.43
C ALA A 1044 -11.14 -22.39 -18.36
N ASP A 1045 -11.36 -22.07 -19.65
CA ASP A 1045 -11.81 -23.00 -20.68
C ASP A 1045 -10.87 -24.20 -20.85
N PHE A 1046 -9.59 -24.05 -20.52
CA PHE A 1046 -8.61 -25.11 -20.68
C PHE A 1046 -8.41 -25.93 -19.40
N GLU A 1047 -8.34 -27.25 -19.57
CA GLU A 1047 -7.97 -28.17 -18.48
C GLU A 1047 -6.63 -27.77 -17.84
N LYS A 1048 -6.46 -28.11 -16.56
CA LYS A 1048 -5.29 -27.72 -15.76
C LYS A 1048 -3.99 -28.23 -16.40
N GLU A 1049 -4.03 -29.40 -17.01
CA GLU A 1049 -2.95 -30.10 -17.69
C GLU A 1049 -2.48 -29.34 -18.92
N ILE A 1050 -3.41 -28.81 -19.73
CA ILE A 1050 -3.07 -27.95 -20.87
C ILE A 1050 -2.43 -26.66 -20.34
N ARG A 1051 -3.08 -25.97 -19.39
CA ARG A 1051 -2.58 -24.70 -18.85
C ARG A 1051 -1.20 -24.82 -18.19
N ALA A 1052 -0.91 -25.93 -17.53
CA ALA A 1052 0.35 -26.17 -16.85
C ALA A 1052 1.54 -26.33 -17.81
N ASN A 1053 1.29 -26.77 -19.05
CA ASN A 1053 2.32 -26.92 -20.08
C ASN A 1053 2.48 -25.68 -20.97
N ILE A 1054 1.62 -24.67 -20.80
CA ILE A 1054 1.67 -23.42 -21.56
C ILE A 1054 2.31 -22.32 -20.71
N ARG A 1055 3.46 -21.80 -21.17
CA ARG A 1055 4.24 -20.82 -20.41
C ARG A 1055 3.78 -19.37 -20.62
N THR A 1056 3.38 -19.03 -21.84
CA THR A 1056 3.00 -17.65 -22.19
C THR A 1056 1.48 -17.50 -22.19
N GLN A 1057 0.98 -16.49 -21.48
CA GLN A 1057 -0.44 -16.19 -21.40
C GLN A 1057 -0.66 -14.71 -21.73
N ILE A 1058 -1.60 -14.44 -22.63
CA ILE A 1058 -2.02 -13.11 -23.02
C ILE A 1058 -3.47 -12.94 -22.59
N GLN A 1059 -3.70 -12.03 -21.65
CA GLN A 1059 -5.03 -11.70 -21.15
C GLN A 1059 -5.43 -10.32 -21.64
N LEU A 1060 -6.34 -10.27 -22.59
CA LEU A 1060 -6.98 -9.04 -23.06
C LEU A 1060 -8.13 -8.66 -22.11
N TRP A 1061 -8.72 -7.51 -22.40
CA TRP A 1061 -9.88 -7.01 -21.69
C TRP A 1061 -10.98 -8.08 -21.56
N THR A 1062 -11.51 -8.25 -20.35
CA THR A 1062 -12.62 -9.15 -20.03
C THR A 1062 -13.51 -8.52 -18.96
N ARG A 1063 -14.79 -8.93 -18.95
CA ARG A 1063 -15.78 -8.62 -17.89
C ARG A 1063 -16.17 -9.86 -17.08
N ASP A 1064 -15.66 -11.02 -17.46
CA ASP A 1064 -15.96 -12.28 -16.80
C ASP A 1064 -15.43 -12.27 -15.37
N GLU A 1065 -16.32 -12.44 -14.40
CA GLU A 1065 -16.00 -12.27 -12.97
C GLU A 1065 -15.10 -13.39 -12.45
N GLU A 1066 -15.35 -14.64 -12.86
CA GLU A 1066 -14.50 -15.78 -12.49
C GLU A 1066 -13.07 -15.58 -12.99
N GLU A 1067 -12.90 -15.11 -14.23
CA GLU A 1067 -11.59 -14.82 -14.81
C GLU A 1067 -10.91 -13.62 -14.12
N LEU A 1068 -11.66 -12.57 -13.76
CA LEU A 1068 -11.13 -11.43 -13.02
C LEU A 1068 -10.71 -11.83 -11.59
N GLU A 1069 -11.50 -12.64 -10.89
CA GLU A 1069 -11.16 -13.15 -9.57
C GLU A 1069 -9.92 -14.06 -9.66
N ARG A 1070 -9.85 -14.93 -10.68
CA ARG A 1070 -8.65 -15.74 -10.97
C ARG A 1070 -7.39 -14.88 -11.16
N ILE A 1071 -7.51 -13.73 -11.84
CA ILE A 1071 -6.40 -12.78 -12.02
C ILE A 1071 -6.06 -12.09 -10.69
N LYS A 1072 -7.05 -11.71 -9.90
CA LYS A 1072 -6.87 -11.08 -8.58
C LYS A 1072 -6.19 -12.03 -7.60
N GLU A 1073 -6.62 -13.29 -7.53
CA GLU A 1073 -6.00 -14.31 -6.68
C GLU A 1073 -4.56 -14.64 -7.13
N LYS A 1074 -4.32 -14.77 -8.43
CA LYS A 1074 -3.02 -15.19 -8.96
C LYS A 1074 -1.99 -14.06 -9.01
N PHE A 1075 -2.40 -12.85 -9.39
CA PHE A 1075 -1.51 -11.73 -9.69
C PHE A 1075 -1.72 -10.51 -8.79
N GLY A 1076 -2.89 -10.37 -8.16
CA GLY A 1076 -3.24 -9.28 -7.26
C GLY A 1076 -4.29 -8.32 -7.83
N LEU A 1077 -4.92 -7.55 -6.93
CA LEU A 1077 -6.03 -6.64 -7.25
C LEU A 1077 -5.69 -5.60 -8.32
N THR A 1078 -4.46 -5.07 -8.34
CA THR A 1078 -4.08 -4.01 -9.29
C THR A 1078 -4.01 -4.50 -10.74
N TYR A 1079 -3.60 -5.75 -10.96
CA TYR A 1079 -3.61 -6.37 -12.29
C TYR A 1079 -5.03 -6.67 -12.76
N MET A 1080 -5.90 -7.17 -11.87
CA MET A 1080 -7.32 -7.37 -12.16
C MET A 1080 -8.00 -6.06 -12.57
N GLN A 1081 -7.79 -4.97 -11.82
CA GLN A 1081 -8.29 -3.63 -12.18
C GLN A 1081 -7.72 -3.15 -13.52
N SER A 1082 -6.45 -3.43 -13.80
CA SER A 1082 -5.80 -3.04 -15.06
C SER A 1082 -6.36 -3.80 -16.27
N VAL A 1083 -6.67 -5.09 -16.11
CA VAL A 1083 -7.34 -5.90 -17.15
C VAL A 1083 -8.78 -5.42 -17.38
N ALA A 1084 -9.54 -5.16 -16.32
CA ALA A 1084 -10.90 -4.63 -16.42
C ALA A 1084 -10.98 -3.25 -17.09
N LYS A 1085 -9.93 -2.43 -16.93
CA LYS A 1085 -9.78 -1.10 -17.56
C LYS A 1085 -8.98 -1.11 -18.87
N ALA A 1086 -8.56 -2.27 -19.36
CA ALA A 1086 -7.71 -2.37 -20.53
C ALA A 1086 -8.44 -1.88 -21.79
N ALA A 1087 -7.80 -1.01 -22.57
CA ALA A 1087 -8.31 -0.63 -23.89
C ALA A 1087 -8.25 -1.80 -24.88
N VAL A 1088 -9.13 -1.79 -25.88
CA VAL A 1088 -9.09 -2.72 -27.02
C VAL A 1088 -7.70 -2.69 -27.66
N GLY A 1089 -7.16 -3.88 -27.99
CA GLY A 1089 -5.81 -4.01 -28.53
C GLY A 1089 -4.69 -3.82 -27.49
N THR A 1090 -5.02 -3.78 -26.18
CA THR A 1090 -4.04 -3.86 -25.09
C THR A 1090 -4.25 -5.14 -24.29
N GLY A 1091 -3.17 -5.90 -24.07
CA GLY A 1091 -3.23 -7.15 -23.31
C GLY A 1091 -2.19 -7.19 -22.20
N MET A 1092 -2.55 -7.85 -21.10
CA MET A 1092 -1.62 -8.28 -20.05
C MET A 1092 -0.87 -9.51 -20.53
N VAL A 1093 0.45 -9.42 -20.57
CA VAL A 1093 1.36 -10.51 -20.91
C VAL A 1093 1.93 -11.10 -19.64
N PHE A 1094 1.81 -12.41 -19.50
CA PHE A 1094 2.41 -13.18 -18.43
C PHE A 1094 3.27 -14.30 -19.01
N ASN A 1095 4.51 -14.37 -18.57
CA ASN A 1095 5.44 -15.47 -18.80
C ASN A 1095 6.36 -15.55 -17.57
N SER A 1096 6.59 -16.76 -17.04
CA SER A 1096 7.42 -16.96 -15.84
C SER A 1096 8.84 -16.42 -15.98
N ASP A 1097 9.37 -16.44 -17.19
CA ASP A 1097 10.77 -16.10 -17.48
C ASP A 1097 10.94 -14.61 -17.76
N TYR A 1098 9.85 -13.88 -17.97
CA TYR A 1098 9.85 -12.44 -18.24
C TYR A 1098 9.52 -11.65 -16.98
N ASN A 1099 10.16 -10.50 -16.78
CA ASN A 1099 9.83 -9.54 -15.72
C ASN A 1099 9.75 -10.16 -14.29
N LYS A 1100 10.60 -11.15 -13.97
CA LYS A 1100 10.55 -11.95 -12.71
C LYS A 1100 9.20 -12.63 -12.47
N GLY A 1101 8.53 -13.08 -13.53
CA GLY A 1101 7.20 -13.69 -13.44
C GLY A 1101 6.09 -12.71 -13.07
N ARG A 1102 6.31 -11.40 -13.17
CA ARG A 1102 5.25 -10.39 -12.95
C ARG A 1102 4.62 -10.00 -14.30
N PRO A 1103 3.28 -10.01 -14.42
CA PRO A 1103 2.63 -9.60 -15.64
C PRO A 1103 2.95 -8.15 -16.02
N TYR A 1104 2.82 -7.82 -17.31
CA TYR A 1104 2.99 -6.46 -17.82
C TYR A 1104 2.11 -6.22 -19.03
N PHE A 1105 1.79 -4.96 -19.33
CA PHE A 1105 0.83 -4.63 -20.39
C PHE A 1105 1.50 -4.17 -21.68
N ILE A 1106 1.00 -4.65 -22.80
CA ILE A 1106 1.44 -4.28 -24.14
C ILE A 1106 0.24 -3.80 -24.93
N HIS A 1107 0.38 -2.64 -25.56
CA HIS A 1107 -0.51 -2.16 -26.60
C HIS A 1107 0.00 -2.70 -27.93
N PHE A 1108 -0.78 -3.57 -28.56
CA PHE A 1108 -0.37 -4.34 -29.73
C PHE A 1108 -0.28 -3.47 -30.98
N ARG A 1109 0.65 -3.79 -31.87
CA ARG A 1109 0.82 -3.01 -33.11
C ARG A 1109 -0.33 -3.31 -34.09
N PRO A 1110 -0.65 -2.39 -35.02
CA PRO A 1110 -1.56 -2.68 -36.11
C PRO A 1110 -0.95 -3.70 -37.09
N ILE A 1111 -1.83 -4.41 -37.80
CA ILE A 1111 -1.48 -5.45 -38.78
C ILE A 1111 -1.07 -4.86 -40.15
N LEU A 1112 -0.26 -5.60 -40.90
CA LEU A 1112 0.27 -5.31 -42.24
C LEU A 1112 -0.62 -5.81 -43.39
N HIS A 1113 -1.37 -6.90 -43.15
CA HIS A 1113 -2.31 -7.47 -44.11
C HIS A 1113 -3.72 -6.86 -44.03
N LYS A 1114 -4.59 -7.24 -44.97
CA LYS A 1114 -5.99 -6.80 -45.03
C LYS A 1114 -6.77 -7.25 -43.80
N LEU A 1115 -7.53 -6.33 -43.19
CA LEU A 1115 -8.26 -6.60 -41.95
C LEU A 1115 -9.48 -7.50 -42.16
N THR A 1116 -10.19 -7.31 -43.27
CA THR A 1116 -11.47 -7.98 -43.52
C THR A 1116 -11.28 -9.30 -44.25
N ARG A 1117 -12.23 -10.24 -44.04
CA ARG A 1117 -12.34 -11.47 -44.86
C ARG A 1117 -12.38 -11.15 -46.35
N LEU A 1118 -11.84 -12.05 -47.16
CA LEU A 1118 -11.99 -12.00 -48.62
C LEU A 1118 -13.44 -12.28 -49.04
N ASP A 1119 -13.76 -11.90 -50.27
CA ASP A 1119 -15.01 -12.28 -50.91
C ASP A 1119 -15.07 -13.79 -51.18
N GLU A 1120 -16.29 -14.32 -51.18
CA GLU A 1120 -16.56 -15.76 -51.29
C GLU A 1120 -16.02 -16.37 -52.59
N GLU A 1121 -16.11 -15.62 -53.69
CA GLU A 1121 -15.60 -16.05 -55.00
C GLU A 1121 -14.07 -16.22 -54.96
N THR A 1122 -13.36 -15.25 -54.36
CA THR A 1122 -11.91 -15.33 -54.19
C THR A 1122 -11.51 -16.48 -53.27
N ILE A 1123 -12.22 -16.70 -52.16
CA ILE A 1123 -11.97 -17.83 -51.25
C ILE A 1123 -12.12 -19.17 -51.99
N GLU A 1124 -13.20 -19.37 -52.73
CA GLU A 1124 -13.44 -20.60 -53.48
C GLU A 1124 -12.40 -20.78 -54.61
N LYS A 1125 -11.93 -19.68 -55.21
CA LYS A 1125 -10.83 -19.70 -56.18
C LYS A 1125 -9.56 -20.26 -55.52
N TRP A 1126 -9.15 -19.72 -54.38
CA TRP A 1126 -8.00 -20.23 -53.63
C TRP A 1126 -8.15 -21.70 -53.21
N ASP A 1127 -9.30 -22.10 -52.68
CA ASP A 1127 -9.57 -23.50 -52.29
C ASP A 1127 -9.41 -24.44 -53.49
N ARG A 1128 -9.98 -24.08 -54.64
CA ARG A 1128 -9.89 -24.86 -55.87
C ARG A 1128 -8.45 -25.07 -56.34
N TYR A 1129 -7.64 -24.00 -56.44
CA TYR A 1129 -6.24 -24.14 -56.88
C TYR A 1129 -5.40 -24.89 -55.86
N THR A 1130 -5.60 -24.64 -54.56
CA THR A 1130 -4.89 -25.33 -53.49
C THR A 1130 -5.14 -26.84 -53.58
N ARG A 1131 -6.41 -27.25 -53.68
CA ARG A 1131 -6.80 -28.66 -53.83
C ARG A 1131 -6.24 -29.29 -55.10
N ARG A 1132 -6.27 -28.58 -56.24
CA ARG A 1132 -5.71 -29.06 -57.51
C ARG A 1132 -4.21 -29.33 -57.38
N LEU A 1133 -3.46 -28.41 -56.75
CA LEU A 1133 -2.02 -28.58 -56.51
C LEU A 1133 -1.68 -29.67 -55.49
N GLU A 1134 -2.51 -29.88 -54.47
CA GLU A 1134 -2.35 -30.99 -53.52
C GLU A 1134 -2.50 -32.34 -54.22
N VAL A 1135 -3.55 -32.51 -55.03
CA VAL A 1135 -3.80 -33.73 -55.80
C VAL A 1135 -2.65 -34.01 -56.77
N LEU A 1136 -2.20 -33.00 -57.51
CA LEU A 1136 -1.10 -33.15 -58.46
C LEU A 1136 0.21 -33.51 -57.76
N GLN A 1137 0.46 -32.98 -56.57
CA GLN A 1137 1.63 -33.38 -55.80
C GLN A 1137 1.54 -34.80 -55.30
N GLU A 1138 0.39 -35.24 -54.81
CA GLU A 1138 0.25 -36.63 -54.39
C GLU A 1138 0.47 -37.59 -55.57
N LYS A 1139 -0.01 -37.23 -56.77
CA LYS A 1139 0.29 -37.97 -58.00
C LYS A 1139 1.80 -38.01 -58.25
N LEU A 1140 2.47 -36.88 -58.11
CA LEU A 1140 3.91 -36.72 -58.31
C LEU A 1140 4.73 -37.55 -57.29
N ASP A 1141 4.36 -37.51 -56.02
CA ASP A 1141 5.00 -38.27 -54.94
C ASP A 1141 4.88 -39.78 -55.23
N ARG A 1142 3.69 -40.27 -55.61
CA ARG A 1142 3.49 -41.68 -55.99
C ARG A 1142 4.24 -42.07 -57.26
N LEU A 1143 4.35 -41.15 -58.23
CA LEU A 1143 5.15 -41.35 -59.43
C LEU A 1143 6.63 -41.52 -59.07
N LYS A 1144 7.14 -40.69 -58.16
CA LYS A 1144 8.50 -40.76 -57.63
C LYS A 1144 8.74 -42.09 -56.89
N GLU A 1145 7.80 -42.50 -56.03
CA GLU A 1145 7.83 -43.80 -55.34
C GLU A 1145 7.80 -44.98 -56.32
N ALA A 1146 7.07 -44.85 -57.44
CA ALA A 1146 7.04 -45.82 -58.52
C ALA A 1146 8.27 -45.75 -59.45
N GLY A 1147 9.28 -44.93 -59.12
CA GLY A 1147 10.52 -44.79 -59.88
C GLY A 1147 10.38 -44.02 -61.20
N ALA A 1148 9.46 -43.05 -61.29
CA ALA A 1148 9.35 -42.15 -62.45
C ALA A 1148 10.33 -40.99 -62.32
N ASP A 1149 10.93 -40.56 -63.44
CA ASP A 1149 11.66 -39.30 -63.46
C ASP A 1149 10.65 -38.15 -63.51
N VAL A 1150 10.55 -37.46 -62.38
CA VAL A 1150 9.59 -36.38 -62.17
C VAL A 1150 10.29 -35.03 -61.93
N PHE A 1151 11.60 -34.93 -62.15
CA PHE A 1151 12.38 -33.75 -61.76
C PHE A 1151 11.84 -32.46 -62.41
N ASP A 1152 11.65 -32.45 -63.73
CA ASP A 1152 11.12 -31.28 -64.45
C ASP A 1152 9.69 -30.93 -64.01
N LEU A 1153 8.87 -31.96 -63.78
CA LEU A 1153 7.49 -31.80 -63.30
C LEU A 1153 7.45 -31.23 -61.88
N GLU A 1154 8.39 -31.61 -61.01
CA GLU A 1154 8.54 -31.11 -59.64
C GLU A 1154 8.91 -29.63 -59.64
N ILE A 1155 9.78 -29.19 -60.55
CA ILE A 1155 10.17 -27.77 -60.70
C ILE A 1155 8.98 -26.94 -61.18
N GLU A 1156 8.29 -27.34 -62.25
CA GLU A 1156 7.15 -26.59 -62.78
C GLU A 1156 5.98 -26.56 -61.78
N LEU A 1157 5.68 -27.67 -61.10
CA LEU A 1157 4.66 -27.69 -60.05
C LEU A 1157 5.06 -26.81 -58.85
N GLY A 1158 6.36 -26.77 -58.51
CA GLY A 1158 6.91 -25.86 -57.50
C GLY A 1158 6.83 -24.39 -57.90
N LEU A 1159 6.90 -24.05 -59.19
CA LEU A 1159 6.67 -22.70 -59.70
C LEU A 1159 5.17 -22.33 -59.61
N ALA A 1160 4.28 -23.22 -60.03
CA ALA A 1160 2.83 -23.03 -59.90
C ALA A 1160 2.42 -22.74 -58.45
N ARG A 1161 3.01 -23.46 -57.49
CA ARG A 1161 2.80 -23.20 -56.05
C ARG A 1161 3.26 -21.84 -55.58
N ARG A 1162 4.49 -21.44 -55.93
CA ARG A 1162 5.00 -20.11 -55.57
C ARG A 1162 4.12 -19.00 -56.15
N LYS A 1163 3.58 -19.20 -57.35
CA LYS A 1163 2.63 -18.26 -57.95
C LYS A 1163 1.26 -18.28 -57.31
N LEU A 1164 0.82 -19.42 -56.80
CA LEU A 1164 -0.37 -19.47 -55.95
C LEU A 1164 -0.13 -18.70 -54.66
N GLU A 1165 1.00 -18.87 -53.97
CA GLU A 1165 1.35 -18.13 -52.75
C GLU A 1165 1.27 -16.60 -52.93
N GLU A 1166 1.62 -16.09 -54.11
CA GLU A 1166 1.55 -14.68 -54.50
C GLU A 1166 0.13 -14.22 -54.92
N GLY A 1167 -0.86 -15.11 -54.99
CA GLY A 1167 -2.21 -14.83 -55.50
C GLY A 1167 -2.31 -14.65 -57.02
N SER A 1168 -1.28 -15.06 -57.78
CA SER A 1168 -1.18 -14.86 -59.23
C SER A 1168 -1.85 -15.99 -60.03
N PHE A 1169 -3.17 -16.12 -59.91
CA PHE A 1169 -3.92 -17.24 -60.48
C PHE A 1169 -3.73 -17.48 -61.98
N ASP A 1170 -3.66 -16.42 -62.78
CA ASP A 1170 -3.52 -16.54 -64.24
C ASP A 1170 -2.18 -17.20 -64.62
N VAL A 1171 -1.14 -16.94 -63.82
CA VAL A 1171 0.17 -17.58 -63.99
C VAL A 1171 0.15 -19.02 -63.48
N VAL A 1172 -0.62 -19.31 -62.42
CA VAL A 1172 -0.83 -20.68 -61.94
C VAL A 1172 -1.48 -21.54 -63.02
N ASP A 1173 -2.52 -21.03 -63.68
CA ASP A 1173 -3.18 -21.74 -64.79
C ASP A 1173 -2.20 -22.04 -65.92
N LEU A 1174 -1.35 -21.10 -66.33
CA LEU A 1174 -0.33 -21.31 -67.35
C LEU A 1174 0.59 -22.50 -67.04
N TYR A 1175 1.04 -22.63 -65.78
CA TYR A 1175 1.85 -23.77 -65.36
C TYR A 1175 1.03 -25.07 -65.29
N LEU A 1176 -0.21 -25.00 -64.78
CA LEU A 1176 -1.08 -26.16 -64.67
C LEU A 1176 -1.47 -26.74 -66.04
N GLU A 1177 -1.71 -25.90 -67.04
CA GLU A 1177 -1.98 -26.32 -68.43
C GLU A 1177 -0.83 -27.15 -69.03
N SER A 1178 0.42 -26.86 -68.63
CA SER A 1178 1.60 -27.65 -69.02
C SER A 1178 1.74 -28.94 -68.19
N VAL A 1179 1.75 -28.79 -66.86
CA VAL A 1179 2.17 -29.86 -65.93
C VAL A 1179 1.12 -30.93 -65.75
N GLU A 1180 -0.16 -30.54 -65.61
CA GLU A 1180 -1.21 -31.48 -65.25
C GLU A 1180 -1.42 -32.58 -66.30
N PRO A 1181 -1.52 -32.29 -67.62
CA PRO A 1181 -1.63 -33.33 -68.63
C PRO A 1181 -0.44 -34.30 -68.64
N ARG A 1182 0.77 -33.80 -68.35
CA ARG A 1182 2.00 -34.61 -68.29
C ARG A 1182 1.99 -35.56 -67.09
N ILE A 1183 1.62 -35.06 -65.90
CA ILE A 1183 1.44 -35.89 -64.70
C ILE A 1183 0.37 -36.95 -64.95
N GLU A 1184 -0.78 -36.57 -65.53
CA GLU A 1184 -1.87 -37.52 -65.79
C GLU A 1184 -1.50 -38.61 -66.79
N LYS A 1185 -0.74 -38.26 -67.83
CA LYS A 1185 -0.22 -39.21 -68.81
C LYS A 1185 0.69 -40.23 -68.12
N GLU A 1186 1.61 -39.78 -67.28
CA GLU A 1186 2.54 -40.67 -66.58
C GLU A 1186 1.82 -41.56 -65.55
N CYS A 1187 0.83 -41.01 -64.84
CA CYS A 1187 -0.03 -41.81 -63.95
C CYS A 1187 -0.80 -42.89 -64.70
N ARG A 1188 -1.34 -42.60 -65.89
CA ARG A 1188 -2.03 -43.59 -66.74
C ARG A 1188 -1.10 -44.70 -67.19
N VAL A 1189 0.11 -44.36 -67.62
CA VAL A 1189 1.14 -45.34 -68.04
C VAL A 1189 1.47 -46.30 -66.90
N ARG A 1190 1.63 -45.78 -65.67
CA ARG A 1190 2.03 -46.55 -64.49
C ARG A 1190 0.87 -47.08 -63.65
N LYS A 1191 -0.38 -46.91 -64.11
CA LYS A 1191 -1.61 -47.30 -63.40
C LYS A 1191 -1.68 -46.79 -61.96
N ILE A 1192 -1.26 -45.54 -61.74
CA ILE A 1192 -1.30 -44.88 -60.44
C ILE A 1192 -2.68 -44.24 -60.27
N GLU A 1193 -3.45 -44.77 -59.32
CA GLU A 1193 -4.71 -44.17 -58.88
C GLU A 1193 -4.53 -43.51 -57.50
N ILE A 1194 -5.15 -42.35 -57.31
CA ILE A 1194 -5.28 -41.73 -55.98
C ILE A 1194 -6.62 -42.14 -55.40
N ARG A 1195 -6.57 -42.83 -54.25
CA ARG A 1195 -7.74 -42.97 -53.38
C ARG A 1195 -7.70 -41.85 -52.36
N LYS A 1196 -8.84 -41.18 -52.12
CA LYS A 1196 -8.99 -40.27 -50.99
C LYS A 1196 -8.72 -41.06 -49.71
N VAL A 1197 -7.59 -40.78 -49.06
CA VAL A 1197 -7.25 -41.38 -47.77
C VAL A 1197 -8.17 -40.74 -46.73
N ARG A 1198 -9.03 -41.55 -46.12
CA ARG A 1198 -9.90 -41.15 -45.01
C ARG A 1198 -9.44 -41.87 -43.76
N VAL A 1199 -9.43 -41.16 -42.63
CA VAL A 1199 -9.11 -41.77 -41.34
C VAL A 1199 -10.35 -42.47 -40.81
N THR A 1200 -10.19 -43.74 -40.44
CA THR A 1200 -11.29 -44.55 -39.89
C THR A 1200 -11.53 -44.22 -38.42
N GLU A 1201 -12.77 -44.36 -37.94
CA GLU A 1201 -13.12 -44.11 -36.54
C GLU A 1201 -12.33 -45.03 -35.57
N GLU A 1202 -11.97 -46.22 -36.04
CA GLU A 1202 -11.17 -47.16 -35.25
C GLU A 1202 -9.70 -46.73 -35.10
N GLU A 1203 -9.11 -46.09 -36.11
CA GLU A 1203 -7.79 -45.47 -35.99
C GLU A 1203 -7.78 -44.32 -34.98
N LEU A 1204 -8.82 -43.50 -34.97
CA LEU A 1204 -9.00 -42.40 -34.00
C LEU A 1204 -9.12 -42.94 -32.56
N ARG A 1205 -9.90 -44.01 -32.33
CA ARG A 1205 -10.00 -44.66 -31.01
C ARG A 1205 -8.69 -45.28 -30.53
N ARG A 1206 -7.89 -45.86 -31.44
CA ARG A 1206 -6.56 -46.40 -31.09
C ARG A 1206 -5.61 -45.29 -30.68
N ALA A 1207 -5.60 -44.17 -31.40
CA ALA A 1207 -4.82 -43.00 -31.04
C ALA A 1207 -5.24 -42.44 -29.67
N GLU A 1208 -6.54 -42.35 -29.40
CA GLU A 1208 -7.08 -41.93 -28.10
C GLU A 1208 -6.63 -42.83 -26.94
N ALA A 1209 -6.74 -44.14 -27.13
CA ALA A 1209 -6.30 -45.11 -26.13
C ALA A 1209 -4.80 -45.00 -25.84
N GLU A 1210 -3.99 -44.73 -26.87
CA GLU A 1210 -2.56 -44.48 -26.72
C GLU A 1210 -2.29 -43.19 -25.93
N ALA A 1211 -2.97 -42.08 -26.26
CA ALA A 1211 -2.85 -40.82 -25.53
C ALA A 1211 -3.20 -40.97 -24.04
N LYS A 1212 -4.32 -41.67 -23.75
CA LYS A 1212 -4.74 -41.98 -22.38
C LYS A 1212 -3.74 -42.86 -21.63
N ARG A 1213 -3.14 -43.85 -22.31
CA ARG A 1213 -2.09 -44.70 -21.71
C ARG A 1213 -0.85 -43.90 -21.35
N GLU A 1214 -0.38 -43.06 -22.26
CA GLU A 1214 0.78 -42.18 -22.03
C GLU A 1214 0.54 -41.18 -20.90
N ARG A 1215 -0.67 -40.61 -20.79
CA ARG A 1215 -1.06 -39.75 -19.66
C ARG A 1215 -0.93 -40.50 -18.33
N LEU A 1216 -1.48 -41.71 -18.26
CA LEU A 1216 -1.44 -42.53 -17.06
C LEU A 1216 -0.01 -42.94 -16.66
N GLU A 1217 0.86 -43.18 -17.64
CA GLU A 1217 2.29 -43.42 -17.42
C GLU A 1217 3.01 -42.17 -16.90
N ALA A 1218 2.70 -40.99 -17.44
CA ALA A 1218 3.25 -39.71 -16.99
C ALA A 1218 2.82 -39.36 -15.56
N GLU A 1219 1.55 -39.58 -15.21
CA GLU A 1219 1.03 -39.41 -13.85
C GLU A 1219 1.71 -40.35 -12.85
N ARG A 1220 1.92 -41.62 -13.24
CA ARG A 1220 2.66 -42.60 -12.42
C ARG A 1220 4.13 -42.18 -12.24
N ALA A 1221 4.76 -41.61 -13.27
CA ALA A 1221 6.12 -41.10 -13.19
C ALA A 1221 6.23 -39.84 -12.31
N ALA A 1222 5.24 -38.94 -12.35
CA ALA A 1222 5.16 -37.76 -11.49
C ALA A 1222 4.93 -38.15 -10.02
N ASN A 1223 4.01 -39.08 -9.74
CA ASN A 1223 3.75 -39.59 -8.39
C ASN A 1223 4.92 -40.38 -7.79
N ARG A 1224 5.79 -40.99 -8.62
CA ARG A 1224 7.04 -41.61 -8.15
C ARG A 1224 8.11 -40.60 -7.72
N LYS A 1225 8.00 -39.34 -8.13
CA LYS A 1225 8.96 -38.26 -7.80
C LYS A 1225 8.56 -37.40 -6.60
N GLN A 1226 7.38 -37.60 -6.02
CA GLN A 1226 7.01 -36.97 -4.75
C GLN A 1226 7.44 -37.88 -3.58
N PRO A 1227 8.17 -37.36 -2.56
CA PRO A 1227 8.40 -38.12 -1.34
C PRO A 1227 7.05 -38.35 -0.65
N LYS A 1228 6.70 -39.61 -0.39
CA LYS A 1228 5.49 -39.98 0.34
C LYS A 1228 5.53 -39.38 1.76
N GLU A 1229 4.70 -38.38 2.01
CA GLU A 1229 4.23 -38.09 3.37
C GLU A 1229 3.46 -39.32 3.88
N LYS A 1230 3.94 -39.89 5.00
CA LYS A 1230 3.23 -40.92 5.74
C LYS A 1230 2.09 -40.24 6.51
N THR A 1231 0.88 -40.37 5.99
CA THR A 1231 -0.34 -40.24 6.79
C THR A 1231 -0.39 -41.38 7.80
N GLY A 1232 -0.14 -41.08 9.06
CA GLY A 1232 -0.44 -41.97 10.17
C GLY A 1232 -1.92 -41.87 10.50
N GLU A 1233 -2.72 -42.82 10.02
CA GLU A 1233 -3.99 -43.15 10.66
C GLU A 1233 -3.69 -43.78 12.02
N THR A 1234 -4.31 -43.25 13.08
CA THR A 1234 -4.56 -44.05 14.27
C THR A 1234 -5.98 -43.76 14.76
N LYS A 1235 -6.69 -44.86 15.06
CA LYS A 1235 -8.02 -44.94 15.67
C LYS A 1235 -8.17 -44.07 16.92
#